data_AF-S0GII8-F1
#
_entry.id   AF-S0GII8-F1
#
_cell.length_a   1.000
_cell.length_b   1.000
_cell.length_c   1.000
_cell.angle_alpha   90.00
_cell.angle_beta   90.00
_cell.angle_gamma   90.00
#
_symmetry.space_group_name_H-M   'P 1'
#
loop_
_entity.id
_entity.type
_entity.pdbx_description
1 polymer ?
#
loop_
_entity_poly.entity_id
_entity_poly.type
_entity_poly.pdbx_seq_one_letter_code
_entity_poly.pdbx_strand_id
1 'polypeptide(L)'
;MKIKRTTLTVALVVLCFFAEAKVKPVVHYNFGKSGNVTYAVAPDKLKPVTGTGELTALGRPVFYADAPGNKKMKGEGGLLFNGDGDGYRLANPFGTPAENQMLEVWVKPRHNRQREQKKHSSQVVVANGNGKEGYVIVRKGDKWQLISGSSGVVTIGEVAEDVWTHLAMVVDGEKGSVWLNGKKTGIFNPTKAIASNFSIAVSEEGKEAFYGEIYEVRYSTFTAGKFDPDSDFLLDYKKIKEQSKQRLAERQSLVRQLEQEGAGKEIVSELPNLRQQKDWLIEPVESQCRRYVQKSDDGVTSMFQLNNGLISRTFYVGENLACVGYKNHSNEAEYLRAVKPEARVCIDSVWYEVGGLKEQPELSYLLDSWYPQLEASDLAFTLEKVETGMPLERYPWTRKFNAVSTDWPAKGLRMEMTFVPTGNMPAVKDVKVKVIYEIYQGLPVMAKWIEVINENDTNIVLNDMECEVLAVNQDQVKRIHVESDFSFALVNADIEGSALMHYAGTPKIYHVGSSTTRWMVDKEYNTWASHNQAEDKFLGFPHHNLLISTLPMGPNTRIGKDSPFKSYITFELLQDSDDRERQSLGHRRMYKKLAPQTTESLIAGGITSHDEEKLKSFIDQMSELGLEQLDIQAWPGVSHDNLDSAYVQLWRRVASYAKKRGIVMGGYELQVASRGRGKEVDCIHPETGKPGSLFGQSVCIASQWKDTYYPKMWEFFDKTGFMTYNMDGPYHGDPCASTVHLHHAGLEDSQWQ
;
A
#
# COMPACT_ATOMS: atom_id res chain seq x y z
N MET A 1 44.33 36.89 -54.37
CA MET A 1 43.05 36.49 -55.00
C MET A 1 41.94 36.70 -53.98
N LYS A 2 40.99 37.59 -54.29
CA LYS A 2 39.80 37.90 -53.48
C LYS A 2 38.91 36.66 -53.35
N ILE A 3 38.22 36.47 -52.23
CA ILE A 3 36.75 36.36 -52.12
C ILE A 3 36.35 36.36 -50.63
N LYS A 4 35.22 37.01 -50.37
CA LYS A 4 34.67 37.52 -49.13
C LYS A 4 34.15 36.41 -48.21
N ARG A 5 34.37 36.53 -46.89
CA ARG A 5 33.49 35.96 -45.86
C ARG A 5 32.58 37.08 -45.36
N THR A 6 31.32 37.04 -45.78
CA THR A 6 30.25 37.88 -45.27
C THR A 6 29.64 37.14 -44.09
N THR A 7 29.96 37.58 -42.87
CA THR A 7 29.29 37.06 -41.67
C THR A 7 28.00 37.85 -41.48
N LEU A 8 26.86 37.20 -41.70
CA LEU A 8 25.52 37.74 -41.52
C LEU A 8 25.21 37.78 -40.01
N THR A 9 25.18 38.96 -39.42
CA THR A 9 24.70 39.16 -38.05
C THR A 9 23.17 39.11 -38.07
N VAL A 10 22.58 37.97 -37.69
CA VAL A 10 21.14 37.88 -37.43
C VAL A 10 20.89 38.35 -36.01
N ALA A 11 20.41 39.58 -35.86
CA ALA A 11 19.81 40.07 -34.62
C ALA A 11 18.43 39.41 -34.46
N LEU A 12 18.34 38.38 -33.63
CA LEU A 12 17.08 37.78 -33.23
C LEU A 12 16.46 38.66 -32.13
N VAL A 13 15.61 39.61 -32.52
CA VAL A 13 14.74 40.33 -31.58
C VAL A 13 13.67 39.33 -31.13
N VAL A 14 13.87 38.72 -29.96
CA VAL A 14 12.82 37.98 -29.27
C VAL A 14 11.80 38.99 -28.76
N LEU A 15 10.75 39.21 -29.55
CA LEU A 15 9.51 39.82 -29.08
C LEU A 15 8.85 38.83 -28.12
N CYS A 16 9.18 38.95 -26.83
CA CYS A 16 8.36 38.39 -25.76
C CYS A 16 7.00 39.11 -25.79
N PHE A 17 6.04 38.55 -26.54
CA PHE A 17 4.63 38.82 -26.26
C PHE A 17 4.34 38.23 -24.89
N PHE A 18 4.41 39.05 -23.86
CA PHE A 18 3.71 38.76 -22.61
C PHE A 18 2.22 38.63 -22.99
N ALA A 19 1.70 37.42 -22.92
CA ALA A 19 0.26 37.22 -22.92
C ALA A 19 -0.27 37.91 -21.65
N GLU A 20 -0.81 39.12 -21.81
CA GLU A 20 -1.58 39.77 -20.75
C GLU A 20 -2.68 38.79 -20.31
N ALA A 21 -2.81 38.58 -19.00
CA ALA A 21 -3.84 37.72 -18.44
C ALA A 21 -5.22 38.16 -18.94
N LYS A 22 -5.92 37.29 -19.67
CA LYS A 22 -7.23 37.58 -20.29
C LYS A 22 -8.33 37.78 -19.25
N VAL A 23 -8.19 37.17 -18.07
CA VAL A 23 -9.02 37.40 -16.88
C VAL A 23 -8.22 38.15 -15.82
N LYS A 24 -8.80 39.22 -15.29
CA LYS A 24 -8.20 40.07 -14.25
C LYS A 24 -8.91 39.83 -12.91
N PRO A 25 -8.24 39.21 -11.92
CA PRO A 25 -8.79 39.09 -10.57
C PRO A 25 -9.02 40.47 -9.96
N VAL A 26 -10.26 40.75 -9.60
CA VAL A 26 -10.63 41.97 -8.87
C VAL A 26 -10.48 41.73 -7.38
N VAL A 27 -10.90 40.55 -6.92
CA VAL A 27 -10.61 40.07 -5.56
C VAL A 27 -10.41 38.55 -5.54
N HIS A 28 -9.45 38.09 -4.76
CA HIS A 28 -9.20 36.66 -4.55
C HIS A 28 -8.93 36.41 -3.06
N TYR A 29 -9.79 35.63 -2.41
CA TYR A 29 -9.58 35.15 -1.06
C TYR A 29 -9.14 33.70 -1.12
N ASN A 30 -7.94 33.43 -0.62
CA ASN A 30 -7.42 32.09 -0.42
C ASN A 30 -7.15 31.93 1.08
N PHE A 31 -7.70 30.88 1.69
CA PHE A 31 -7.65 30.75 3.15
C PHE A 31 -6.36 30.07 3.67
N GLY A 32 -5.45 29.72 2.77
CA GLY A 32 -4.02 29.57 3.06
C GLY A 32 -3.60 28.25 3.72
N LYS A 33 -2.35 28.21 4.19
CA LYS A 33 -1.76 27.04 4.87
C LYS A 33 -2.28 26.92 6.28
N SER A 34 -3.13 25.92 6.55
CA SER A 34 -3.17 25.40 7.91
C SER A 34 -1.83 24.68 8.12
N GLY A 35 -1.06 25.05 9.14
CA GLY A 35 -0.10 24.08 9.67
C GLY A 35 -0.85 22.80 10.14
N ASN A 36 -0.20 21.94 10.92
CA ASN A 36 -0.87 20.78 11.54
C ASN A 36 -1.97 21.15 12.57
N VAL A 37 -2.59 22.33 12.48
CA VAL A 37 -3.54 22.91 13.42
C VAL A 37 -4.93 22.94 12.78
N THR A 38 -5.85 22.12 13.30
CA THR A 38 -7.28 22.16 13.00
C THR A 38 -8.04 22.81 14.16
N TYR A 39 -9.22 23.37 13.87
CA TYR A 39 -10.12 24.00 14.86
C TYR A 39 -9.58 25.27 15.56
N ALA A 40 -8.53 25.88 15.01
CA ALA A 40 -8.12 27.22 15.44
C ALA A 40 -9.09 28.27 14.91
N VAL A 41 -9.46 29.25 15.74
CA VAL A 41 -10.34 30.37 15.34
C VAL A 41 -9.71 31.14 14.18
N ALA A 42 -10.48 31.34 13.12
CA ALA A 42 -10.04 32.12 11.96
C ALA A 42 -10.00 33.63 12.29
N PRO A 43 -9.23 34.44 11.55
CA PRO A 43 -9.10 35.87 11.85
C PRO A 43 -10.42 36.62 11.74
N ASP A 44 -10.68 37.57 12.66
CA ASP A 44 -11.85 38.47 12.61
C ASP A 44 -11.91 39.29 11.31
N LYS A 45 -10.74 39.49 10.68
CA LYS A 45 -10.59 40.21 9.42
C LYS A 45 -9.79 39.39 8.43
N LEU A 46 -10.36 39.16 7.26
CA LEU A 46 -9.72 38.40 6.20
C LEU A 46 -9.36 39.30 5.01
N LYS A 47 -8.05 39.36 4.71
CA LYS A 47 -7.52 40.11 3.57
C LYS A 47 -7.44 39.21 2.33
N PRO A 48 -7.76 39.73 1.14
CA PRO A 48 -7.59 38.98 -0.10
C PRO A 48 -6.10 38.89 -0.48
N VAL A 49 -5.72 37.81 -1.17
CA VAL A 49 -4.38 37.64 -1.76
C VAL A 49 -4.21 38.46 -3.05
N THR A 50 -5.29 38.92 -3.66
CA THR A 50 -5.29 39.86 -4.78
C THR A 50 -6.47 40.80 -4.66
N GLY A 51 -6.29 42.09 -4.93
CA GLY A 51 -7.35 43.10 -4.87
C GLY A 51 -7.50 43.80 -3.52
N THR A 52 -8.62 44.50 -3.34
CA THR A 52 -8.96 45.26 -2.12
C THR A 52 -10.38 44.91 -1.66
N GLY A 53 -10.60 44.84 -0.34
CA GLY A 53 -11.89 44.46 0.25
C GLY A 53 -11.65 43.52 1.42
N GLU A 54 -11.47 44.06 2.62
CA GLU A 54 -11.23 43.24 3.82
C GLU A 54 -12.56 42.72 4.34
N LEU A 55 -12.72 41.39 4.39
CA LEU A 55 -13.92 40.77 4.92
C LEU A 55 -13.90 40.78 6.45
N THR A 56 -15.05 41.02 7.06
CA THR A 56 -15.23 40.95 8.52
C THR A 56 -15.99 39.67 8.88
N ALA A 57 -15.49 38.93 9.86
CA ALA A 57 -16.10 37.69 10.32
C ALA A 57 -17.46 37.95 10.98
N LEU A 58 -18.39 37.02 10.77
CA LEU A 58 -19.61 36.82 11.54
C LEU A 58 -19.46 35.47 12.24
N GLY A 59 -19.85 35.38 13.52
CA GLY A 59 -19.66 34.16 14.30
C GLY A 59 -18.18 33.82 14.55
N ARG A 60 -17.84 32.53 14.54
CA ARG A 60 -16.48 32.02 14.81
C ARG A 60 -16.11 30.88 13.84
N PRO A 61 -15.84 31.19 12.56
CA PRO A 61 -15.30 30.20 11.64
C PRO A 61 -13.93 29.71 12.13
N VAL A 62 -13.55 28.49 11.76
CA VAL A 62 -12.29 27.87 12.21
C VAL A 62 -11.48 27.32 11.04
N PHE A 63 -10.16 27.31 11.17
CA PHE A 63 -9.28 26.65 10.21
C PHE A 63 -9.45 25.14 10.26
N TYR A 64 -9.41 24.52 9.08
CA TYR A 64 -9.47 23.07 8.93
C TYR A 64 -8.44 22.60 7.89
N ALA A 65 -7.68 21.56 8.25
CA ALA A 65 -6.56 21.04 7.46
C ALA A 65 -7.04 20.10 6.35
N ASP A 66 -7.88 20.65 5.48
CA ASP A 66 -8.37 20.00 4.27
C ASP A 66 -8.50 21.03 3.15
N ALA A 67 -8.16 20.61 1.93
CA ALA A 67 -8.19 21.45 0.74
C ALA A 67 -8.40 20.60 -0.53
N PRO A 68 -8.80 21.19 -1.67
CA PRO A 68 -8.99 20.46 -2.93
C PRO A 68 -7.69 19.89 -3.50
N GLY A 69 -7.72 18.59 -3.87
CA GLY A 69 -6.70 17.92 -4.69
C GLY A 69 -5.25 18.20 -4.27
N ASN A 70 -4.44 18.67 -5.21
CA ASN A 70 -3.01 18.94 -5.03
C ASN A 70 -2.69 20.08 -4.04
N LYS A 71 -3.68 20.87 -3.62
CA LYS A 71 -3.48 21.99 -2.67
C LYS A 71 -3.31 21.45 -1.25
N LYS A 72 -4.08 20.43 -0.87
CA LYS A 72 -3.91 19.70 0.39
C LYS A 72 -2.49 19.14 0.54
N MET A 73 -1.94 18.62 -0.56
CA MET A 73 -0.58 18.05 -0.59
C MET A 73 0.53 19.11 -0.39
N LYS A 74 0.23 20.40 -0.58
CA LYS A 74 1.15 21.52 -0.29
C LYS A 74 1.05 22.02 1.16
N GLY A 75 0.32 21.30 2.00
CA GLY A 75 0.03 21.68 3.39
C GLY A 75 -0.97 22.83 3.48
N GLU A 76 -1.93 22.90 2.55
CA GLU A 76 -2.95 23.95 2.53
C GLU A 76 -4.25 23.49 3.21
N GLY A 77 -5.02 24.45 3.74
CA GLY A 77 -6.27 24.20 4.47
C GLY A 77 -7.34 25.24 4.16
N GLY A 78 -8.59 24.91 4.44
CA GLY A 78 -9.76 25.77 4.26
C GLY A 78 -10.29 26.32 5.59
N LEU A 79 -11.43 26.99 5.50
CA LEU A 79 -12.23 27.40 6.64
C LEU A 79 -13.45 26.49 6.77
N LEU A 80 -13.67 25.97 7.96
CA LEU A 80 -14.86 25.23 8.35
C LEU A 80 -15.89 26.21 8.95
N PHE A 81 -17.10 26.16 8.42
CA PHE A 81 -18.26 26.90 8.88
C PHE A 81 -19.25 25.95 9.55
N ASN A 82 -19.78 26.37 10.69
CA ASN A 82 -20.66 25.58 11.55
C ASN A 82 -22.15 25.67 11.14
N GLY A 83 -22.48 26.54 10.18
CA GLY A 83 -23.83 26.69 9.64
C GLY A 83 -24.83 27.32 10.60
N ASP A 84 -24.36 27.99 11.66
CA ASP A 84 -25.15 28.67 12.68
C ASP A 84 -24.78 30.17 12.75
N GLY A 85 -24.87 30.84 11.61
CA GLY A 85 -24.65 32.28 11.48
C GLY A 85 -23.18 32.71 11.40
N ASP A 86 -22.26 31.75 11.22
CA ASP A 86 -20.86 32.05 10.98
C ASP A 86 -20.55 32.24 9.49
N GLY A 87 -19.61 33.13 9.19
CA GLY A 87 -19.29 33.52 7.82
C GLY A 87 -18.41 34.76 7.75
N TYR A 88 -18.34 35.36 6.57
CA TYR A 88 -17.61 36.60 6.33
C TYR A 88 -18.44 37.56 5.50
N ARG A 89 -18.31 38.87 5.75
CA ARG A 89 -19.08 39.90 5.04
C ARG A 89 -18.26 41.16 4.76
N LEU A 90 -18.58 41.78 3.63
CA LEU A 90 -18.17 43.11 3.20
C LEU A 90 -19.41 43.87 2.74
N ALA A 91 -19.56 45.11 3.18
CA ALA A 91 -20.75 45.92 2.86
C ALA A 91 -20.82 46.36 1.38
N ASN A 92 -19.71 46.29 0.65
CA ASN A 92 -19.66 46.68 -0.75
C ASN A 92 -19.62 45.43 -1.64
N PRO A 93 -20.36 45.41 -2.75
CA PRO A 93 -20.25 44.35 -3.73
C PRO A 93 -18.99 44.54 -4.58
N PHE A 94 -18.68 43.55 -5.40
CA PHE A 94 -17.68 43.69 -6.46
C PHE A 94 -18.34 43.83 -7.82
N GLY A 95 -17.78 44.73 -8.64
CA GLY A 95 -18.20 44.90 -10.02
C GLY A 95 -19.53 45.61 -10.22
N THR A 96 -20.00 45.54 -11.45
CA THR A 96 -21.25 46.14 -11.94
C THR A 96 -22.11 45.09 -12.67
N PRO A 97 -23.44 45.28 -12.78
CA PRO A 97 -24.31 44.29 -13.42
C PRO A 97 -24.00 44.04 -14.90
N ALA A 98 -23.47 45.04 -15.61
CA ALA A 98 -23.25 45.01 -17.06
C ALA A 98 -21.83 44.57 -17.47
N GLU A 99 -20.94 44.29 -16.53
CA GLU A 99 -19.58 43.86 -16.84
C GLU A 99 -19.48 42.36 -17.04
N ASN A 100 -18.52 41.95 -17.88
CA ASN A 100 -18.18 40.53 -17.97
C ASN A 100 -17.38 40.14 -16.73
N GLN A 101 -17.91 39.16 -16.02
CA GLN A 101 -17.47 38.82 -14.68
C GLN A 101 -17.52 37.32 -14.46
N MET A 102 -16.71 36.87 -13.52
CA MET A 102 -16.69 35.50 -13.03
C MET A 102 -16.65 35.53 -11.51
N LEU A 103 -17.50 34.71 -10.89
CA LEU A 103 -17.43 34.39 -9.47
C LEU A 103 -17.28 32.87 -9.33
N GLU A 104 -16.25 32.43 -8.63
CA GLU A 104 -15.99 31.02 -8.40
C GLU A 104 -15.58 30.72 -6.96
N VAL A 105 -15.80 29.47 -6.54
CA VAL A 105 -15.55 29.00 -5.18
C VAL A 105 -15.21 27.51 -5.16
N TRP A 106 -14.26 27.12 -4.32
CA TRP A 106 -14.07 25.74 -3.88
C TRP A 106 -14.78 25.50 -2.56
N VAL A 107 -15.71 24.55 -2.57
CA VAL A 107 -16.59 24.26 -1.44
C VAL A 107 -16.67 22.75 -1.19
N LYS A 108 -16.76 22.35 0.07
CA LYS A 108 -17.00 20.99 0.51
C LYS A 108 -18.12 20.98 1.53
N PRO A 109 -19.33 20.53 1.17
CA PRO A 109 -20.42 20.42 2.13
C PRO A 109 -20.16 19.27 3.09
N ARG A 110 -20.53 19.43 4.37
CA ARG A 110 -20.39 18.37 5.37
C ARG A 110 -21.71 17.62 5.54
N HIS A 111 -21.63 16.30 5.66
CA HIS A 111 -22.80 15.50 6.04
C HIS A 111 -23.21 15.80 7.50
N ASN A 112 -24.52 15.93 7.76
CA ASN A 112 -25.04 16.14 9.12
C ASN A 112 -26.37 15.41 9.37
N ARG A 113 -26.30 14.23 9.97
CA ARG A 113 -27.47 13.42 10.36
C ARG A 113 -28.42 14.11 11.36
N GLN A 114 -27.94 15.06 12.17
CA GLN A 114 -28.77 15.75 13.16
C GLN A 114 -29.53 16.97 12.59
N ARG A 115 -29.11 17.49 11.42
CA ARG A 115 -29.74 18.66 10.76
C ARG A 115 -30.68 18.30 9.60
N GLU A 116 -30.92 17.02 9.34
CA GLU A 116 -31.83 16.54 8.29
C GLU A 116 -33.27 17.09 8.40
N GLN A 117 -33.69 17.57 9.58
CA GLN A 117 -35.00 18.19 9.79
C GLN A 117 -35.18 19.57 9.14
N LYS A 118 -34.10 20.23 8.66
CA LYS A 118 -34.15 21.50 7.92
C LYS A 118 -33.90 21.34 6.40
N LYS A 119 -34.39 20.26 5.79
CA LYS A 119 -34.25 19.96 4.33
C LYS A 119 -34.68 21.08 3.36
N HIS A 120 -35.33 22.15 3.84
CA HIS A 120 -35.86 23.24 3.01
C HIS A 120 -35.17 24.61 3.20
N SER A 121 -34.23 24.78 4.14
CA SER A 121 -33.53 26.07 4.29
C SER A 121 -32.35 26.17 3.33
N SER A 122 -32.29 27.26 2.58
CA SER A 122 -31.16 27.59 1.70
C SER A 122 -29.92 27.91 2.55
N GLN A 123 -28.75 27.46 2.11
CA GLN A 123 -27.46 27.80 2.72
C GLN A 123 -26.59 28.56 1.71
N VAL A 124 -26.11 29.74 2.07
CA VAL A 124 -25.33 30.60 1.17
C VAL A 124 -23.86 30.20 1.19
N VAL A 125 -23.30 29.83 0.05
CA VAL A 125 -21.86 29.56 -0.11
C VAL A 125 -21.11 30.87 -0.34
N VAL A 126 -21.56 31.64 -1.32
CA VAL A 126 -21.01 32.96 -1.65
C VAL A 126 -22.10 33.85 -2.26
N ALA A 127 -22.12 35.11 -1.86
CA ALA A 127 -23.03 36.13 -2.35
C ALA A 127 -22.26 37.37 -2.81
N ASN A 128 -22.55 37.86 -4.00
CA ASN A 128 -22.24 39.21 -4.46
C ASN A 128 -23.58 39.91 -4.75
N GLY A 129 -24.17 40.51 -3.71
CA GLY A 129 -25.55 40.96 -3.63
C GLY A 129 -26.34 40.25 -2.53
N ASN A 130 -27.66 40.25 -2.61
CA ASN A 130 -28.56 39.75 -1.55
C ASN A 130 -29.66 38.79 -2.04
N GLY A 131 -29.56 38.30 -3.28
CA GLY A 131 -30.51 37.37 -3.87
C GLY A 131 -31.74 38.02 -4.51
N LYS A 132 -32.11 39.24 -4.10
CA LYS A 132 -33.04 40.08 -4.88
C LYS A 132 -32.31 40.81 -6.00
N GLU A 133 -31.11 41.29 -5.70
CA GLU A 133 -30.18 41.93 -6.62
C GLU A 133 -28.80 41.27 -6.45
N GLY A 134 -28.08 41.06 -7.55
CA GLY A 134 -26.80 40.38 -7.55
C GLY A 134 -26.88 38.87 -7.80
N TYR A 135 -25.81 38.17 -7.41
CA TYR A 135 -25.59 36.75 -7.63
C TYR A 135 -25.32 36.02 -6.32
N VAL A 136 -26.04 34.92 -6.08
CA VAL A 136 -25.84 34.12 -4.86
C VAL A 136 -25.76 32.64 -5.22
N ILE A 137 -24.64 32.00 -4.88
CA ILE A 137 -24.49 30.54 -4.98
C ILE A 137 -24.96 29.94 -3.66
N VAL A 138 -25.93 29.04 -3.73
CA VAL A 138 -26.55 28.41 -2.57
C VAL A 138 -26.55 26.89 -2.69
N ARG A 139 -26.54 26.24 -1.54
CA ARG A 139 -27.00 24.85 -1.39
C ARG A 139 -28.48 24.87 -1.00
N LYS A 140 -29.32 24.19 -1.76
CA LYS A 140 -30.74 23.97 -1.43
C LYS A 140 -31.07 22.49 -1.55
N GLY A 141 -31.17 21.81 -0.42
CA GLY A 141 -31.30 20.36 -0.37
C GLY A 141 -30.06 19.66 -0.94
N ASP A 142 -30.28 18.85 -1.97
CA ASP A 142 -29.30 18.06 -2.72
C ASP A 142 -28.77 18.79 -3.97
N LYS A 143 -29.05 20.09 -4.13
CA LYS A 143 -28.65 20.87 -5.31
C LYS A 143 -27.84 22.11 -4.98
N TRP A 144 -26.82 22.33 -5.80
CA TRP A 144 -26.15 23.62 -5.96
C TRP A 144 -26.98 24.49 -6.91
N GLN A 145 -27.28 25.73 -6.52
CA GLN A 145 -28.06 26.66 -7.32
C GLN A 145 -27.40 28.03 -7.35
N LEU A 146 -27.55 28.72 -8.48
CA LEU A 146 -27.26 30.15 -8.59
C LEU A 146 -28.58 30.92 -8.63
N ILE A 147 -28.72 31.89 -7.74
CA ILE A 147 -29.78 32.90 -7.77
C ILE A 147 -29.23 34.12 -8.51
N SER A 148 -29.85 34.46 -9.64
CA SER A 148 -29.62 35.72 -10.37
C SER A 148 -30.77 36.67 -10.03
N GLY A 149 -30.49 37.71 -9.23
CA GLY A 149 -31.50 38.60 -8.68
C GLY A 149 -32.41 39.21 -9.76
N SER A 150 -33.72 39.18 -9.55
CA SER A 150 -34.80 39.57 -10.50
C SER A 150 -34.88 38.78 -11.82
N SER A 151 -33.95 37.87 -12.08
CA SER A 151 -33.84 37.12 -13.34
C SER A 151 -34.17 35.63 -13.20
N GLY A 152 -34.01 35.04 -12.02
CA GLY A 152 -34.43 33.66 -11.70
C GLY A 152 -33.36 32.83 -11.01
N VAL A 153 -33.63 31.52 -10.89
CA VAL A 153 -32.73 30.54 -10.27
C VAL A 153 -32.34 29.49 -11.30
N VAL A 154 -31.06 29.17 -11.39
CA VAL A 154 -30.54 28.08 -12.24
C VAL A 154 -29.84 27.03 -11.38
N THR A 155 -30.04 25.75 -11.70
CA THR A 155 -29.33 24.66 -11.02
C THR A 155 -27.93 24.54 -11.61
N ILE A 156 -26.91 24.52 -10.75
CA ILE A 156 -25.51 24.30 -11.13
C ILE A 156 -25.23 22.79 -11.20
N GLY A 157 -25.75 22.01 -10.25
CA GLY A 157 -25.53 20.56 -10.18
C GLY A 157 -26.03 19.95 -8.88
N GLU A 158 -25.77 18.65 -8.72
CA GLU A 158 -26.06 17.92 -7.48
C GLU A 158 -24.95 18.11 -6.44
N VAL A 159 -25.31 17.99 -5.18
CA VAL A 159 -24.42 18.12 -4.03
C VAL A 159 -23.84 16.76 -3.68
N ALA A 160 -22.53 16.58 -3.81
CA ALA A 160 -21.80 15.46 -3.24
C ALA A 160 -21.31 15.84 -1.84
N GLU A 161 -21.80 15.14 -0.81
CA GLU A 161 -21.40 15.37 0.59
C GLU A 161 -19.95 14.94 0.82
N ASP A 162 -19.22 15.70 1.63
CA ASP A 162 -17.83 15.46 1.99
C ASP A 162 -16.88 15.33 0.77
N VAL A 163 -17.24 15.95 -0.36
CA VAL A 163 -16.43 16.04 -1.59
C VAL A 163 -16.17 17.49 -1.98
N TRP A 164 -14.91 17.84 -2.25
CA TRP A 164 -14.54 19.16 -2.76
C TRP A 164 -15.13 19.37 -4.17
N THR A 165 -15.86 20.46 -4.33
CA THR A 165 -16.53 20.85 -5.57
C THR A 165 -16.11 22.27 -5.97
N HIS A 166 -15.79 22.45 -7.25
CA HIS A 166 -15.59 23.77 -7.85
C HIS A 166 -16.90 24.25 -8.47
N LEU A 167 -17.40 25.38 -7.98
CA LEU A 167 -18.60 26.04 -8.50
C LEU A 167 -18.22 27.38 -9.10
N ALA A 168 -18.77 27.71 -10.27
CA ALA A 168 -18.57 29.01 -10.87
C ALA A 168 -19.79 29.53 -11.63
N MET A 169 -19.87 30.85 -11.72
CA MET A 169 -20.74 31.57 -12.64
C MET A 169 -19.91 32.53 -13.49
N VAL A 170 -20.27 32.65 -14.76
CA VAL A 170 -19.59 33.50 -15.74
C VAL A 170 -20.65 34.28 -16.52
N VAL A 171 -20.52 35.59 -16.55
CA VAL A 171 -21.30 36.49 -17.40
C VAL A 171 -20.39 37.00 -18.52
N ASP A 172 -20.73 36.72 -19.77
CA ASP A 172 -20.03 37.19 -20.96
C ASP A 172 -21.05 37.80 -21.93
N GLY A 173 -21.03 39.13 -22.03
CA GLY A 173 -22.08 39.92 -22.68
C GLY A 173 -23.42 39.81 -21.95
N GLU A 174 -24.50 39.61 -22.69
CA GLU A 174 -25.87 39.54 -22.14
C GLU A 174 -26.27 38.14 -21.62
N LYS A 175 -25.32 37.20 -21.53
CA LYS A 175 -25.59 35.81 -21.14
C LYS A 175 -24.74 35.37 -19.96
N GLY A 176 -25.39 34.73 -19.00
CA GLY A 176 -24.76 34.04 -17.89
C GLY A 176 -24.64 32.53 -18.13
N SER A 177 -23.63 31.91 -17.53
CA SER A 177 -23.44 30.46 -17.51
C SER A 177 -22.96 29.97 -16.14
N VAL A 178 -23.41 28.77 -15.75
CA VAL A 178 -22.98 28.12 -14.51
C VAL A 178 -22.18 26.86 -14.82
N TRP A 179 -21.24 26.57 -13.92
CA TRP A 179 -20.21 25.55 -14.11
C TRP A 179 -20.03 24.73 -12.82
N LEU A 180 -19.96 23.42 -12.99
CA LEU A 180 -19.66 22.43 -11.94
C LEU A 180 -18.40 21.68 -12.35
N ASN A 181 -17.34 21.76 -11.53
CA ASN A 181 -16.05 21.11 -11.78
C ASN A 181 -15.52 21.36 -13.20
N GLY A 182 -15.60 22.62 -13.66
CA GLY A 182 -15.15 23.03 -14.99
C GLY A 182 -16.07 22.64 -16.15
N LYS A 183 -17.18 21.92 -15.91
CA LYS A 183 -18.18 21.60 -16.93
C LYS A 183 -19.32 22.62 -16.90
N LYS A 184 -19.67 23.20 -18.04
CA LYS A 184 -20.86 24.05 -18.18
C LYS A 184 -22.13 23.23 -17.99
N THR A 185 -22.96 23.60 -17.02
CA THR A 185 -24.18 22.86 -16.68
C THR A 185 -25.46 23.61 -16.98
N GLY A 186 -25.38 24.94 -17.13
CA GLY A 186 -26.57 25.75 -17.39
C GLY A 186 -26.25 27.15 -17.90
N ILE A 187 -27.31 27.86 -18.27
CA ILE A 187 -27.30 29.27 -18.65
C ILE A 187 -28.33 30.05 -17.83
N PHE A 188 -28.08 31.34 -17.63
CA PHE A 188 -29.00 32.23 -16.91
C PHE A 188 -28.98 33.65 -17.49
N ASN A 189 -30.01 34.42 -17.20
CA ASN A 189 -30.06 35.84 -17.52
C ASN A 189 -29.34 36.64 -16.41
N PRO A 190 -28.35 37.48 -16.74
CA PRO A 190 -27.67 38.34 -15.77
C PRO A 190 -28.65 39.21 -14.96
N THR A 191 -28.25 39.59 -13.76
CA THR A 191 -29.05 40.50 -12.92
C THR A 191 -28.95 41.93 -13.46
N LYS A 192 -29.94 42.78 -13.15
CA LYS A 192 -29.94 44.19 -13.59
C LYS A 192 -29.28 45.14 -12.58
N ALA A 193 -29.11 44.70 -11.33
CA ALA A 193 -28.57 45.49 -10.22
C ALA A 193 -27.82 44.56 -9.26
N ILE A 194 -26.86 45.11 -8.51
CA ILE A 194 -26.14 44.38 -7.45
C ILE A 194 -26.32 45.17 -6.15
N ALA A 195 -26.91 44.53 -5.14
CA ALA A 195 -27.09 45.13 -3.82
C ALA A 195 -25.75 45.29 -3.08
N SER A 196 -25.73 46.17 -2.08
CA SER A 196 -24.54 46.45 -1.26
C SER A 196 -24.21 45.34 -0.27
N ASN A 197 -23.74 44.20 -0.77
CA ASN A 197 -23.28 43.07 0.03
C ASN A 197 -22.30 42.19 -0.77
N PHE A 198 -21.23 41.75 -0.13
CA PHE A 198 -20.50 40.56 -0.52
C PHE A 198 -20.29 39.69 0.71
N SER A 199 -20.66 38.41 0.66
CA SER A 199 -20.53 37.51 1.80
C SER A 199 -20.12 36.10 1.41
N ILE A 200 -19.47 35.40 2.33
CA ILE A 200 -19.00 34.02 2.21
C ILE A 200 -19.61 33.22 3.37
N ALA A 201 -20.13 32.05 3.06
CA ALA A 201 -20.78 31.11 3.98
C ALA A 201 -22.03 31.63 4.71
N VAL A 202 -22.54 32.83 4.39
CA VAL A 202 -23.72 33.39 5.06
C VAL A 202 -24.44 34.42 4.18
N SER A 203 -25.75 34.60 4.37
CA SER A 203 -26.53 35.67 3.73
C SER A 203 -26.26 37.05 4.32
N GLU A 204 -26.70 38.11 3.64
CA GLU A 204 -26.60 39.52 4.10
C GLU A 204 -27.12 39.70 5.55
N GLU A 205 -28.23 39.02 5.88
CA GLU A 205 -28.89 39.08 7.19
C GLU A 205 -28.25 38.20 8.27
N GLY A 206 -27.26 37.36 7.93
CA GLY A 206 -26.62 36.47 8.91
C GLY A 206 -27.37 35.16 9.21
N LYS A 207 -28.40 34.79 8.44
CA LYS A 207 -29.31 33.67 8.79
C LYS A 207 -29.06 32.37 8.01
N GLU A 208 -28.75 32.47 6.72
CA GLU A 208 -28.63 31.31 5.80
C GLU A 208 -27.20 30.80 5.76
N ALA A 209 -26.65 30.43 6.92
CA ALA A 209 -25.26 30.04 7.04
C ALA A 209 -24.97 28.64 6.46
N PHE A 210 -23.81 28.49 5.83
CA PHE A 210 -23.34 27.26 5.22
C PHE A 210 -22.66 26.34 6.22
N TYR A 211 -22.99 25.06 6.15
CA TYR A 211 -22.34 24.02 6.93
C TYR A 211 -21.39 23.21 6.06
N GLY A 212 -20.09 23.43 6.21
CA GLY A 212 -19.06 22.81 5.39
C GLY A 212 -17.76 23.60 5.35
N GLU A 213 -16.83 23.17 4.53
CA GLU A 213 -15.59 23.89 4.26
C GLU A 213 -15.66 24.74 2.98
N ILE A 214 -14.98 25.89 3.00
CA ILE A 214 -14.66 26.67 1.81
C ILE A 214 -13.16 26.89 1.80
N TYR A 215 -12.51 26.71 0.65
CA TYR A 215 -11.05 26.79 0.53
C TYR A 215 -10.57 28.09 -0.14
N GLU A 216 -11.24 28.52 -1.22
CA GLU A 216 -10.94 29.80 -1.88
C GLU A 216 -12.16 30.34 -2.63
N VAL A 217 -12.23 31.66 -2.78
CA VAL A 217 -13.26 32.40 -3.50
C VAL A 217 -12.58 33.47 -4.36
N ARG A 218 -12.92 33.54 -5.65
CA ARG A 218 -12.37 34.55 -6.56
C ARG A 218 -13.46 35.22 -7.37
N TYR A 219 -13.36 36.55 -7.46
CA TYR A 219 -14.14 37.38 -8.36
C TYR A 219 -13.20 38.07 -9.36
N SER A 220 -13.50 37.93 -10.64
CA SER A 220 -12.66 38.45 -11.72
C SER A 220 -13.49 39.10 -12.82
N THR A 221 -12.87 40.00 -13.57
CA THR A 221 -13.45 40.65 -14.76
C THR A 221 -12.64 40.34 -16.00
N PHE A 222 -13.25 40.42 -17.18
CA PHE A 222 -12.56 40.15 -18.44
C PHE A 222 -13.18 40.91 -19.63
N THR A 223 -12.43 40.97 -20.73
CA THR A 223 -12.93 41.55 -21.99
C THR A 223 -13.89 40.58 -22.67
N ALA A 224 -14.98 41.08 -23.24
CA ALA A 224 -16.02 40.26 -23.88
C ALA A 224 -15.44 39.28 -24.90
N GLY A 225 -15.87 38.02 -24.85
CA GLY A 225 -15.37 36.95 -25.73
C GLY A 225 -13.92 36.54 -25.53
N LYS A 226 -13.25 36.98 -24.45
CA LYS A 226 -11.87 36.58 -24.11
C LYS A 226 -11.77 35.56 -22.98
N PHE A 227 -12.88 35.21 -22.34
CA PHE A 227 -12.91 34.16 -21.33
C PHE A 227 -12.65 32.79 -21.95
N ASP A 228 -11.69 32.06 -21.39
CA ASP A 228 -11.32 30.71 -21.77
C ASP A 228 -11.52 29.75 -20.57
N PRO A 229 -12.60 28.94 -20.54
CA PRO A 229 -12.87 28.03 -19.43
C PRO A 229 -11.78 26.97 -19.22
N ASP A 230 -10.93 26.73 -20.22
CA ASP A 230 -9.85 25.74 -20.10
C ASP A 230 -8.68 26.26 -19.25
N SER A 231 -8.50 27.58 -19.13
CA SER A 231 -7.32 28.19 -18.49
C SER A 231 -7.61 29.28 -17.46
N ASP A 232 -8.80 29.88 -17.48
CA ASP A 232 -9.10 31.05 -16.66
C ASP A 232 -9.72 30.72 -15.30
N PHE A 233 -10.27 29.50 -15.08
CA PHE A 233 -10.75 29.07 -13.76
C PHE A 233 -9.61 28.80 -12.78
N LEU A 234 -9.91 28.75 -11.48
CA LEU A 234 -8.99 28.22 -10.45
C LEU A 234 -8.73 26.71 -10.64
N LEU A 235 -9.57 26.06 -11.42
CA LEU A 235 -9.43 24.70 -11.92
C LEU A 235 -8.65 24.71 -13.25
N ASP A 236 -7.48 24.07 -13.30
CA ASP A 236 -6.68 23.93 -14.53
C ASP A 236 -7.27 22.85 -15.45
N TYR A 237 -8.38 23.19 -16.10
CA TYR A 237 -9.17 22.25 -16.89
C TYR A 237 -8.42 21.75 -18.13
N LYS A 238 -7.56 22.58 -18.73
CA LYS A 238 -6.64 22.17 -19.78
C LYS A 238 -5.73 21.04 -19.31
N LYS A 239 -5.08 21.19 -18.15
CA LYS A 239 -4.23 20.16 -17.58
C LYS A 239 -5.00 18.89 -17.24
N ILE A 240 -6.21 19.00 -16.68
CA ILE A 240 -7.07 17.84 -16.41
C ILE A 240 -7.38 17.07 -17.70
N LYS A 241 -7.78 17.78 -18.77
CA LYS A 241 -8.09 17.17 -20.07
C LYS A 241 -6.87 16.52 -20.72
N GLU A 242 -5.71 17.16 -20.64
CA GLU A 242 -4.44 16.60 -21.11
C GLU A 242 -4.08 15.32 -20.34
N GLN A 243 -4.18 15.35 -19.01
CA GLN A 243 -3.94 14.19 -18.15
C GLN A 243 -4.92 13.04 -18.43
N SER A 244 -6.22 13.31 -18.57
CA SER A 244 -7.22 12.29 -18.93
C SER A 244 -6.93 11.67 -20.30
N LYS A 245 -6.51 12.47 -21.29
CA LYS A 245 -6.14 11.97 -22.61
C LYS A 245 -4.89 11.09 -22.56
N GLN A 246 -3.89 11.49 -21.77
CA GLN A 246 -2.68 10.71 -21.55
C GLN A 246 -2.99 9.36 -20.89
N ARG A 247 -3.74 9.37 -19.77
CA ARG A 247 -4.16 8.14 -19.07
C ARG A 247 -4.94 7.19 -19.97
N LEU A 248 -5.83 7.72 -20.80
CA LEU A 248 -6.57 6.91 -21.77
C LEU A 248 -5.63 6.23 -22.78
N ALA A 249 -4.64 6.95 -23.30
CA ALA A 249 -3.66 6.41 -24.24
C ALA A 249 -2.74 5.36 -23.60
N GLU A 250 -2.28 5.61 -22.36
CA GLU A 250 -1.51 4.66 -21.56
C GLU A 250 -2.30 3.38 -21.31
N ARG A 251 -3.56 3.50 -20.89
CA ARG A 251 -4.47 2.35 -20.69
C ARG A 251 -4.67 1.54 -21.97
N GLN A 252 -4.92 2.20 -23.11
CA GLN A 252 -5.01 1.52 -24.41
C GLN A 252 -3.71 0.82 -24.81
N SER A 253 -2.56 1.37 -24.41
CA SER A 253 -1.26 0.74 -24.63
C SER A 253 -1.09 -0.50 -23.74
N LEU A 254 -1.42 -0.38 -22.45
CA LEU A 254 -1.40 -1.48 -21.48
C LEU A 254 -2.30 -2.63 -21.93
N VAL A 255 -3.56 -2.36 -22.30
CA VAL A 255 -4.50 -3.40 -22.77
C VAL A 255 -3.93 -4.13 -24.00
N ARG A 256 -3.39 -3.38 -24.98
CA ARG A 256 -2.73 -3.99 -26.14
C ARG A 256 -1.54 -4.87 -25.75
N GLN A 257 -0.70 -4.44 -24.82
CA GLN A 257 0.40 -5.24 -24.29
C GLN A 257 -0.11 -6.50 -23.57
N LEU A 258 -1.13 -6.35 -22.73
CA LEU A 258 -1.77 -7.42 -21.99
C LEU A 258 -2.42 -8.46 -22.90
N GLU A 259 -2.69 -8.15 -24.15
CA GLU A 259 -3.31 -9.01 -25.15
C GLU A 259 -2.33 -9.63 -26.17
N GLN A 260 -1.04 -9.28 -26.12
CA GLN A 260 0.02 -9.87 -26.96
C GLN A 260 0.53 -11.24 -26.45
N GLU A 261 0.80 -12.19 -27.34
CA GLU A 261 1.35 -13.49 -26.96
C GLU A 261 2.61 -13.38 -26.08
N GLY A 262 2.78 -14.32 -25.15
CA GLY A 262 3.88 -14.32 -24.20
C GLY A 262 4.06 -15.66 -23.49
N ALA A 263 5.17 -15.85 -22.81
CA ALA A 263 5.50 -17.11 -22.15
C ALA A 263 4.47 -17.46 -21.05
N GLY A 264 3.96 -18.69 -21.05
CA GLY A 264 2.94 -19.12 -20.08
C GLY A 264 1.59 -18.41 -20.21
N LYS A 265 1.38 -17.63 -21.27
CA LYS A 265 0.15 -16.89 -21.53
C LYS A 265 -0.75 -17.62 -22.54
N GLU A 266 -2.06 -17.47 -22.39
CA GLU A 266 -3.04 -17.95 -23.36
C GLU A 266 -4.18 -16.92 -23.52
N ILE A 267 -4.54 -16.61 -24.76
CA ILE A 267 -5.68 -15.72 -25.06
C ILE A 267 -6.93 -16.58 -25.22
N VAL A 268 -7.99 -16.23 -24.50
CA VAL A 268 -9.23 -17.00 -24.48
C VAL A 268 -10.44 -16.08 -24.69
N SER A 269 -11.55 -16.66 -25.17
CA SER A 269 -12.83 -15.95 -25.25
C SER A 269 -13.52 -15.83 -23.89
N GLU A 270 -13.26 -16.77 -22.98
CA GLU A 270 -13.81 -16.82 -21.64
C GLU A 270 -12.75 -17.38 -20.69
N LEU A 271 -12.64 -16.82 -19.49
CA LEU A 271 -11.71 -17.31 -18.48
C LEU A 271 -12.08 -18.74 -18.01
N PRO A 272 -11.12 -19.66 -17.87
CA PRO A 272 -11.41 -21.01 -17.41
C PRO A 272 -12.02 -21.04 -16.00
N ASN A 273 -13.12 -21.77 -15.88
CA ASN A 273 -13.84 -21.93 -14.61
C ASN A 273 -14.28 -23.39 -14.38
N LEU A 274 -13.44 -24.34 -14.81
CA LEU A 274 -13.75 -25.77 -14.70
C LEU A 274 -13.45 -26.29 -13.31
N ARG A 275 -14.37 -27.11 -12.77
CA ARG A 275 -14.15 -27.83 -11.51
C ARG A 275 -13.11 -28.93 -11.68
N GLN A 276 -12.14 -28.97 -10.76
CA GLN A 276 -11.18 -30.06 -10.65
C GLN A 276 -11.86 -31.33 -10.17
N GLN A 277 -11.76 -32.40 -10.97
CA GLN A 277 -12.37 -33.70 -10.66
C GLN A 277 -11.46 -34.59 -9.81
N LYS A 278 -10.13 -34.38 -9.88
CA LYS A 278 -9.17 -35.16 -9.11
C LYS A 278 -9.03 -34.65 -7.69
N ASP A 279 -8.95 -35.56 -6.73
CA ASP A 279 -8.44 -35.24 -5.40
C ASP A 279 -6.93 -35.02 -5.47
N TRP A 280 -6.50 -33.76 -5.39
CA TRP A 280 -5.10 -33.37 -5.52
C TRP A 280 -4.19 -33.97 -4.44
N LEU A 281 -4.72 -34.42 -3.30
CA LEU A 281 -3.94 -35.08 -2.25
C LEU A 281 -3.69 -36.57 -2.54
N ILE A 282 -4.56 -37.21 -3.33
CA ILE A 282 -4.48 -38.63 -3.68
C ILE A 282 -3.81 -38.81 -5.05
N GLU A 283 -4.19 -37.98 -6.02
CA GLU A 283 -3.70 -38.05 -7.40
C GLU A 283 -2.95 -36.76 -7.79
N PRO A 284 -1.80 -36.87 -8.47
CA PRO A 284 -1.13 -35.71 -9.03
C PRO A 284 -2.00 -34.97 -10.07
N VAL A 285 -2.04 -33.64 -9.93
CA VAL A 285 -2.68 -32.74 -10.90
C VAL A 285 -1.58 -32.05 -11.70
N GLU A 286 -1.48 -32.43 -12.97
CA GLU A 286 -0.40 -32.00 -13.88
C GLU A 286 -0.79 -30.81 -14.76
N SER A 287 -1.92 -30.16 -14.49
CA SER A 287 -2.38 -28.98 -15.23
C SER A 287 -1.27 -27.92 -15.27
N GLN A 288 -0.97 -27.42 -16.48
CA GLN A 288 0.05 -26.39 -16.64
C GLN A 288 -0.42 -25.09 -15.99
N CYS A 289 0.51 -24.38 -15.35
CA CYS A 289 0.27 -23.04 -14.84
C CYS A 289 0.21 -22.07 -16.02
N ARG A 290 -0.88 -21.30 -16.12
CA ARG A 290 -1.16 -20.39 -17.23
C ARG A 290 -1.65 -19.04 -16.73
N ARG A 291 -1.33 -17.99 -17.48
CA ARG A 291 -1.99 -16.68 -17.42
C ARG A 291 -2.96 -16.59 -18.58
N TYR A 292 -4.23 -16.81 -18.32
CA TYR A 292 -5.31 -16.62 -19.28
C TYR A 292 -5.64 -15.14 -19.42
N VAL A 293 -5.89 -14.65 -20.63
CA VAL A 293 -6.35 -13.28 -20.88
C VAL A 293 -7.62 -13.31 -21.71
N GLN A 294 -8.67 -12.71 -21.17
CA GLN A 294 -9.93 -12.48 -21.85
C GLN A 294 -9.96 -11.04 -22.37
N LYS A 295 -10.15 -10.91 -23.68
CA LYS A 295 -10.20 -9.61 -24.37
C LYS A 295 -11.51 -8.91 -24.10
N SER A 296 -11.45 -7.58 -23.98
CA SER A 296 -12.63 -6.71 -24.00
C SER A 296 -12.73 -6.01 -25.36
N ASP A 297 -13.94 -5.84 -25.86
CA ASP A 297 -14.18 -5.22 -27.17
C ASP A 297 -13.94 -3.68 -27.17
N ASP A 298 -13.84 -3.06 -25.99
CA ASP A 298 -13.70 -1.61 -25.84
C ASP A 298 -12.26 -1.08 -26.04
N GLY A 299 -11.26 -1.98 -26.05
CA GLY A 299 -9.83 -1.66 -26.17
C GLY A 299 -9.25 -0.83 -25.01
N VAL A 300 -9.99 -0.68 -23.91
CA VAL A 300 -9.63 0.12 -22.72
C VAL A 300 -9.77 -0.66 -21.43
N THR A 301 -10.37 -1.85 -21.45
CA THR A 301 -10.42 -2.78 -20.34
C THR A 301 -9.85 -4.14 -20.73
N SER A 302 -9.49 -4.96 -19.75
CA SER A 302 -9.05 -6.34 -19.97
C SER A 302 -9.26 -7.17 -18.70
N MET A 303 -9.37 -8.49 -18.85
CA MET A 303 -9.34 -9.41 -17.71
C MET A 303 -8.26 -10.46 -17.92
N PHE A 304 -7.58 -10.82 -16.84
CA PHE A 304 -6.64 -11.93 -16.87
C PHE A 304 -6.67 -12.75 -15.59
N GLN A 305 -6.28 -14.02 -15.69
CA GLN A 305 -6.34 -14.99 -14.61
C GLN A 305 -5.06 -15.81 -14.54
N LEU A 306 -4.43 -15.85 -13.38
CA LEU A 306 -3.37 -16.80 -13.06
C LEU A 306 -4.01 -18.10 -12.56
N ASN A 307 -3.74 -19.24 -13.21
CA ASN A 307 -4.48 -20.49 -12.98
C ASN A 307 -3.55 -21.73 -13.11
N ASN A 308 -3.71 -22.71 -12.21
CA ASN A 308 -2.97 -23.99 -12.25
C ASN A 308 -3.87 -25.24 -12.25
N GLY A 309 -5.17 -25.07 -12.49
CA GLY A 309 -6.19 -26.13 -12.45
C GLY A 309 -6.64 -26.57 -11.06
N LEU A 310 -6.10 -25.97 -9.98
CA LEU A 310 -6.54 -26.17 -8.60
C LEU A 310 -7.03 -24.87 -7.98
N ILE A 311 -6.36 -23.76 -8.25
CA ILE A 311 -6.76 -22.41 -7.84
C ILE A 311 -6.62 -21.45 -9.01
N SER A 312 -7.31 -20.32 -8.92
CA SER A 312 -7.10 -19.20 -9.82
C SER A 312 -7.24 -17.85 -9.14
N ARG A 313 -6.46 -16.87 -9.58
CA ARG A 313 -6.56 -15.47 -9.16
C ARG A 313 -6.82 -14.59 -10.37
N THR A 314 -7.93 -13.87 -10.34
CA THR A 314 -8.49 -13.11 -11.47
C THR A 314 -8.36 -11.62 -11.23
N PHE A 315 -7.99 -10.89 -12.27
CA PHE A 315 -7.76 -9.45 -12.23
C PHE A 315 -8.53 -8.74 -13.34
N TYR A 316 -9.11 -7.60 -12.98
CA TYR A 316 -9.74 -6.66 -13.90
C TYR A 316 -8.84 -5.45 -14.09
N VAL A 317 -8.64 -5.05 -15.35
CA VAL A 317 -7.92 -3.85 -15.75
C VAL A 317 -8.91 -2.86 -16.33
N GLY A 318 -9.00 -1.70 -15.69
CA GLY A 318 -9.81 -0.56 -16.08
C GLY A 318 -8.99 0.72 -15.89
N GLU A 319 -9.47 1.68 -15.10
CA GLU A 319 -8.68 2.88 -14.76
C GLU A 319 -7.37 2.57 -14.01
N ASN A 320 -7.33 1.44 -13.31
CA ASN A 320 -6.16 0.80 -12.73
C ASN A 320 -6.42 -0.72 -12.71
N LEU A 321 -5.78 -1.47 -11.82
CA LEU A 321 -5.97 -2.91 -11.64
C LEU A 321 -6.72 -3.22 -10.34
N ALA A 322 -7.65 -4.17 -10.36
CA ALA A 322 -8.18 -4.80 -9.15
C ALA A 322 -8.17 -6.33 -9.25
N CYS A 323 -7.79 -7.01 -8.17
CA CYS A 323 -8.11 -8.43 -8.01
C CYS A 323 -9.60 -8.60 -7.72
N VAL A 324 -10.29 -9.36 -8.59
CA VAL A 324 -11.75 -9.54 -8.59
C VAL A 324 -12.19 -10.97 -8.34
N GLY A 325 -11.25 -11.92 -8.24
CA GLY A 325 -11.57 -13.29 -7.84
C GLY A 325 -10.35 -14.05 -7.35
N TYR A 326 -10.55 -14.93 -6.38
CA TYR A 326 -9.58 -15.89 -5.89
C TYR A 326 -10.28 -17.20 -5.57
N LYS A 327 -10.25 -18.15 -6.52
CA LYS A 327 -11.11 -19.33 -6.51
C LYS A 327 -10.33 -20.61 -6.25
N ASN A 328 -10.93 -21.53 -5.49
CA ASN A 328 -10.51 -22.93 -5.44
C ASN A 328 -11.37 -23.77 -6.39
N HIS A 329 -10.75 -24.43 -7.36
CA HIS A 329 -11.44 -25.21 -8.39
C HIS A 329 -11.88 -26.60 -7.92
N SER A 330 -11.39 -27.12 -6.79
CA SER A 330 -11.82 -28.43 -6.27
C SER A 330 -13.22 -28.38 -5.64
N ASN A 331 -13.53 -27.30 -4.91
CA ASN A 331 -14.82 -27.08 -4.26
C ASN A 331 -15.61 -25.88 -4.84
N GLU A 332 -15.06 -25.20 -5.84
CA GLU A 332 -15.65 -24.05 -6.52
C GLU A 332 -15.87 -22.81 -5.63
N ALA A 333 -15.23 -22.77 -4.45
CA ALA A 333 -15.36 -21.67 -3.50
C ALA A 333 -14.63 -20.41 -4.00
N GLU A 334 -15.33 -19.28 -3.98
CA GLU A 334 -14.79 -17.94 -4.20
C GLU A 334 -14.36 -17.35 -2.86
N TYR A 335 -13.11 -16.92 -2.74
CA TYR A 335 -12.57 -16.40 -1.50
C TYR A 335 -12.77 -14.89 -1.37
N LEU A 336 -12.91 -14.14 -2.47
CA LEU A 336 -13.02 -12.69 -2.39
C LEU A 336 -14.47 -12.21 -2.29
N ARG A 337 -14.67 -11.19 -1.46
CA ARG A 337 -15.95 -10.44 -1.38
C ARG A 337 -15.84 -9.01 -1.90
N ALA A 338 -14.63 -8.45 -1.95
CA ALA A 338 -14.43 -7.07 -2.34
C ALA A 338 -13.02 -6.82 -2.88
N VAL A 339 -12.89 -5.79 -3.70
CA VAL A 339 -11.61 -5.32 -4.22
C VAL A 339 -10.83 -4.57 -3.13
N LYS A 340 -9.51 -4.76 -3.13
CA LYS A 340 -8.55 -4.03 -2.29
C LYS A 340 -7.31 -3.70 -3.15
N PRO A 341 -6.44 -2.77 -2.71
CA PRO A 341 -5.13 -2.58 -3.33
C PRO A 341 -4.32 -3.87 -3.29
N GLU A 342 -3.46 -4.10 -4.29
CA GLU A 342 -2.61 -5.29 -4.31
C GLU A 342 -1.52 -5.21 -3.24
N ALA A 343 -1.07 -4.02 -2.87
CA ALA A 343 -0.19 -3.79 -1.75
C ALA A 343 -0.36 -2.37 -1.22
N ARG A 344 0.20 -2.10 -0.05
CA ARG A 344 0.36 -0.74 0.50
C ARG A 344 1.80 -0.55 0.95
N VAL A 345 2.39 0.61 0.63
CA VAL A 345 3.76 0.94 1.02
C VAL A 345 3.77 2.28 1.75
N CYS A 346 4.48 2.35 2.88
CA CYS A 346 4.69 3.59 3.62
C CYS A 346 6.08 4.12 3.31
N ILE A 347 6.16 5.13 2.44
CA ILE A 347 7.42 5.73 1.99
C ILE A 347 7.52 7.13 2.58
N ASP A 348 8.62 7.41 3.29
CA ASP A 348 8.87 8.69 3.96
C ASP A 348 7.66 9.17 4.79
N SER A 349 7.10 8.24 5.57
CA SER A 349 5.93 8.39 6.44
C SER A 349 4.58 8.61 5.74
N VAL A 350 4.51 8.42 4.42
CA VAL A 350 3.27 8.54 3.64
C VAL A 350 2.86 7.17 3.08
N TRP A 351 1.63 6.76 3.37
CA TRP A 351 1.05 5.54 2.81
C TRP A 351 0.56 5.75 1.38
N TYR A 352 0.95 4.84 0.50
CA TYR A 352 0.51 4.76 -0.88
C TYR A 352 -0.09 3.39 -1.18
N GLU A 353 -1.19 3.38 -1.92
CA GLU A 353 -1.79 2.17 -2.45
C GLU A 353 -1.08 1.74 -3.74
N VAL A 354 -0.96 0.45 -3.97
CA VAL A 354 -0.37 -0.13 -5.19
C VAL A 354 -1.44 -0.91 -5.92
N GLY A 355 -1.83 -0.42 -7.11
CA GLY A 355 -3.03 -0.89 -7.77
C GLY A 355 -4.30 -0.53 -6.97
N GLY A 356 -5.33 -1.34 -7.12
CA GLY A 356 -6.63 -1.16 -6.50
C GLY A 356 -7.56 -0.27 -7.31
N LEU A 357 -8.86 -0.50 -7.09
CA LEU A 357 -9.96 0.36 -7.51
C LEU A 357 -10.89 0.60 -6.31
N LYS A 358 -11.67 1.67 -6.37
CA LYS A 358 -12.56 2.14 -5.30
C LYS A 358 -14.02 2.19 -5.78
N GLU A 359 -14.90 2.65 -4.89
CA GLU A 359 -16.33 2.83 -5.16
C GLU A 359 -17.09 1.54 -5.48
N GLN A 360 -16.66 0.41 -4.91
CA GLN A 360 -17.47 -0.81 -4.93
C GLN A 360 -18.78 -0.55 -4.13
N PRO A 361 -19.97 -0.74 -4.74
CA PRO A 361 -21.24 -0.33 -4.09
C PRO A 361 -21.59 -1.08 -2.81
N GLU A 362 -21.17 -2.34 -2.68
CA GLU A 362 -21.45 -3.23 -1.55
C GLU A 362 -20.22 -4.13 -1.36
N LEU A 363 -19.80 -4.38 -0.11
CA LEU A 363 -18.55 -5.07 0.21
C LEU A 363 -18.75 -6.48 0.79
N SER A 364 -20.00 -6.98 0.81
CA SER A 364 -20.37 -8.35 1.19
C SER A 364 -20.14 -9.37 0.08
N TYR A 365 -20.15 -8.93 -1.17
CA TYR A 365 -19.95 -9.74 -2.38
C TYR A 365 -19.52 -8.82 -3.53
N LEU A 366 -19.04 -9.40 -4.62
CA LEU A 366 -18.58 -8.67 -5.79
C LEU A 366 -19.29 -9.17 -7.04
N LEU A 367 -19.85 -8.26 -7.85
CA LEU A 367 -20.51 -8.59 -9.12
C LEU A 367 -19.73 -8.06 -10.31
N ASP A 368 -19.66 -8.85 -11.38
CA ASP A 368 -18.97 -8.48 -12.62
C ASP A 368 -19.52 -7.20 -13.25
N SER A 369 -20.82 -6.93 -13.09
CA SER A 369 -21.47 -5.73 -13.61
C SER A 369 -20.99 -4.42 -12.96
N TRP A 370 -20.27 -4.50 -11.84
CA TRP A 370 -19.72 -3.34 -11.14
C TRP A 370 -18.32 -2.96 -11.61
N TYR A 371 -17.56 -3.86 -12.25
CA TYR A 371 -16.17 -3.58 -12.63
C TYR A 371 -16.00 -2.28 -13.44
N PRO A 372 -16.85 -1.98 -14.45
CA PRO A 372 -16.72 -0.74 -15.23
C PRO A 372 -17.05 0.54 -14.46
N GLN A 373 -17.63 0.43 -13.25
CA GLN A 373 -18.02 1.55 -12.38
C GLN A 373 -16.97 1.84 -11.31
N LEU A 374 -15.98 0.96 -11.15
CA LEU A 374 -14.92 1.14 -10.16
C LEU A 374 -13.92 2.20 -10.63
N GLU A 375 -13.49 3.07 -9.72
CA GLU A 375 -12.66 4.22 -10.04
C GLU A 375 -11.24 4.06 -9.49
N ALA A 376 -10.24 4.63 -10.18
CA ALA A 376 -8.87 4.65 -9.69
C ALA A 376 -8.62 5.83 -8.73
N SER A 377 -7.81 5.60 -7.70
CA SER A 377 -7.29 6.68 -6.86
C SER A 377 -6.16 7.42 -7.56
N ASP A 378 -6.22 8.76 -7.58
CA ASP A 378 -5.13 9.62 -8.05
C ASP A 378 -3.87 9.53 -7.17
N LEU A 379 -3.96 8.90 -6.01
CA LEU A 379 -2.89 8.70 -5.02
C LEU A 379 -2.44 7.22 -4.90
N ALA A 380 -2.70 6.42 -5.93
CA ALA A 380 -2.24 5.04 -6.01
C ALA A 380 -1.21 4.87 -7.14
N PHE A 381 -0.25 3.95 -6.95
CA PHE A 381 0.57 3.50 -8.07
C PHE A 381 -0.30 2.75 -9.08
N THR A 382 -0.14 3.07 -10.37
CA THR A 382 -0.92 2.52 -11.48
C THR A 382 -0.13 1.46 -12.23
N LEU A 383 -0.82 0.41 -12.70
CA LEU A 383 -0.20 -0.68 -13.43
C LEU A 383 0.42 -0.18 -14.75
N GLU A 384 1.72 -0.39 -14.93
CA GLU A 384 2.45 -0.08 -16.16
C GLU A 384 2.55 -1.29 -17.09
N LYS A 385 2.87 -2.47 -16.53
CA LYS A 385 3.09 -3.69 -17.30
C LYS A 385 2.94 -4.96 -16.47
N VAL A 386 2.71 -6.08 -17.17
CA VAL A 386 2.67 -7.43 -16.60
C VAL A 386 3.58 -8.35 -17.39
N GLU A 387 4.49 -9.02 -16.69
CA GLU A 387 5.47 -9.96 -17.23
C GLU A 387 5.32 -11.35 -16.61
N THR A 388 5.72 -12.38 -17.33
CA THR A 388 5.67 -13.78 -16.86
C THR A 388 7.04 -14.43 -16.95
N GLY A 389 7.31 -15.38 -16.05
CA GLY A 389 8.56 -16.14 -16.02
C GLY A 389 8.40 -17.46 -15.26
N MET A 390 9.51 -18.17 -15.08
CA MET A 390 9.53 -19.34 -14.21
C MET A 390 9.62 -18.90 -12.73
N PRO A 391 9.10 -19.70 -11.78
CA PRO A 391 9.34 -19.49 -10.37
C PRO A 391 10.83 -19.35 -10.03
N LEU A 392 11.13 -18.53 -9.04
CA LEU A 392 12.48 -18.25 -8.58
C LEU A 392 12.98 -19.33 -7.62
N GLU A 393 14.27 -19.62 -7.69
CA GLU A 393 14.97 -20.36 -6.64
C GLU A 393 14.98 -19.51 -5.36
N ARG A 394 14.41 -20.03 -4.27
CA ARG A 394 14.30 -19.29 -3.00
C ARG A 394 15.63 -19.16 -2.28
N TYR A 395 16.42 -20.22 -2.32
CA TYR A 395 17.77 -20.31 -1.80
C TYR A 395 18.51 -21.42 -2.55
N PRO A 396 19.84 -21.34 -2.66
CA PRO A 396 20.64 -22.39 -3.26
C PRO A 396 20.44 -23.69 -2.49
N TRP A 397 19.83 -24.69 -3.12
CA TRP A 397 19.70 -26.03 -2.53
C TRP A 397 20.17 -27.09 -3.49
N THR A 398 20.99 -27.99 -2.97
CA THR A 398 21.38 -29.22 -3.65
C THR A 398 20.86 -30.37 -2.82
N ARG A 399 20.12 -31.27 -3.46
CA ARG A 399 19.60 -32.49 -2.83
C ARG A 399 20.73 -33.24 -2.12
N LYS A 400 20.58 -33.45 -0.81
CA LYS A 400 21.50 -34.23 0.02
C LYS A 400 20.77 -35.36 0.74
N PHE A 401 21.55 -36.32 1.23
CA PHE A 401 21.08 -37.43 2.05
C PHE A 401 19.91 -38.19 1.39
N ASN A 402 18.85 -38.46 2.14
CA ASN A 402 17.66 -39.17 1.72
C ASN A 402 16.49 -38.26 1.32
N ALA A 403 16.74 -36.97 1.03
CA ALA A 403 15.69 -36.08 0.52
C ALA A 403 14.97 -36.69 -0.68
N VAL A 404 13.67 -36.43 -0.76
CA VAL A 404 12.83 -36.83 -1.87
C VAL A 404 13.25 -36.07 -3.13
N SER A 405 13.30 -36.77 -4.27
CA SER A 405 13.60 -36.13 -5.56
C SER A 405 12.47 -35.17 -5.93
N THR A 406 12.81 -33.92 -6.25
CA THR A 406 11.84 -32.90 -6.67
C THR A 406 12.52 -31.84 -7.52
N ASP A 407 11.73 -31.15 -8.35
CA ASP A 407 12.19 -29.97 -9.08
C ASP A 407 12.50 -28.84 -8.07
N TRP A 408 13.63 -28.16 -8.25
CA TRP A 408 14.00 -26.97 -7.50
C TRP A 408 14.59 -25.93 -8.47
N PRO A 409 13.96 -24.75 -8.66
CA PRO A 409 12.68 -24.32 -8.06
C PRO A 409 11.49 -25.20 -8.49
N ALA A 410 10.42 -25.17 -7.70
CA ALA A 410 9.19 -25.91 -8.02
C ALA A 410 8.60 -25.43 -9.36
N LYS A 411 8.10 -26.37 -10.19
CA LYS A 411 7.40 -26.05 -11.44
C LYS A 411 6.18 -25.16 -11.19
N GLY A 412 6.01 -24.14 -12.02
CA GLY A 412 4.94 -23.16 -11.88
C GLY A 412 5.04 -22.02 -12.89
N LEU A 413 4.32 -20.94 -12.60
CA LEU A 413 4.38 -19.69 -13.36
C LEU A 413 4.55 -18.53 -12.38
N ARG A 414 5.51 -17.66 -12.66
CA ARG A 414 5.69 -16.37 -11.99
C ARG A 414 5.05 -15.28 -12.83
N MET A 415 4.33 -14.37 -12.18
CA MET A 415 3.75 -13.18 -12.79
C MET A 415 4.22 -11.93 -12.02
N GLU A 416 4.85 -10.99 -12.71
CA GLU A 416 5.33 -9.73 -12.15
C GLU A 416 4.50 -8.59 -12.70
N MET A 417 3.93 -7.77 -11.81
CA MET A 417 3.20 -6.56 -12.16
C MET A 417 4.01 -5.34 -11.72
N THR A 418 4.40 -4.48 -12.64
CA THR A 418 5.12 -3.23 -12.32
C THR A 418 4.14 -2.07 -12.24
N PHE A 419 4.17 -1.35 -11.12
CA PHE A 419 3.34 -0.17 -10.89
C PHE A 419 4.20 1.09 -10.77
N VAL A 420 3.70 2.18 -11.34
CA VAL A 420 4.36 3.49 -11.41
C VAL A 420 3.45 4.57 -10.79
N PRO A 421 4.02 5.63 -10.20
CA PRO A 421 3.26 6.70 -9.56
C PRO A 421 2.49 7.52 -10.59
N THR A 422 1.35 8.08 -10.20
CA THR A 422 0.68 9.09 -11.03
C THR A 422 1.44 10.43 -10.97
N GLY A 423 1.16 11.33 -11.92
CA GLY A 423 1.66 12.70 -11.87
C GLY A 423 1.22 13.51 -10.63
N ASN A 424 0.27 13.01 -9.84
CA ASN A 424 -0.17 13.60 -8.58
C ASN A 424 0.66 13.11 -7.37
N MET A 425 1.65 12.24 -7.59
CA MET A 425 2.53 11.68 -6.55
C MET A 425 4.00 12.13 -6.73
N PRO A 426 4.30 13.45 -6.72
CA PRO A 426 5.63 13.96 -7.07
C PRO A 426 6.72 13.54 -6.08
N ALA A 427 6.37 13.19 -4.84
CA ALA A 427 7.32 12.72 -3.83
C ALA A 427 7.94 11.35 -4.17
N VAL A 428 7.23 10.53 -4.94
CA VAL A 428 7.64 9.17 -5.31
C VAL A 428 7.72 9.00 -6.82
N LYS A 429 7.86 10.09 -7.59
CA LYS A 429 7.81 10.13 -9.08
C LYS A 429 8.73 9.13 -9.79
N ASP A 430 9.87 8.81 -9.18
CA ASP A 430 10.90 7.91 -9.71
C ASP A 430 10.99 6.62 -8.86
N VAL A 431 9.91 6.24 -8.19
CA VAL A 431 9.80 4.97 -7.46
C VAL A 431 8.93 4.03 -8.27
N LYS A 432 9.29 2.75 -8.31
CA LYS A 432 8.46 1.68 -8.89
C LYS A 432 8.18 0.64 -7.82
N VAL A 433 6.96 0.12 -7.81
CA VAL A 433 6.61 -1.02 -6.96
C VAL A 433 6.26 -2.19 -7.86
N LYS A 434 6.94 -3.32 -7.67
CA LYS A 434 6.58 -4.57 -8.31
C LYS A 434 5.76 -5.39 -7.33
N VAL A 435 4.67 -5.97 -7.80
CA VAL A 435 3.91 -7.02 -7.08
C VAL A 435 4.11 -8.32 -7.85
N ILE A 436 4.68 -9.32 -7.19
CA ILE A 436 5.08 -10.57 -7.83
C ILE A 436 4.27 -11.72 -7.23
N TYR A 437 3.70 -12.54 -8.11
CA TYR A 437 2.97 -13.76 -7.76
C TYR A 437 3.71 -14.98 -8.31
N GLU A 438 3.67 -16.09 -7.58
CA GLU A 438 3.96 -17.41 -8.10
C GLU A 438 2.81 -18.37 -7.84
N ILE A 439 2.41 -19.12 -8.87
CA ILE A 439 1.49 -20.24 -8.75
C ILE A 439 2.22 -21.52 -9.14
N TYR A 440 1.99 -22.61 -8.39
CA TYR A 440 2.75 -23.84 -8.54
C TYR A 440 1.91 -24.97 -9.13
N GLN A 441 2.50 -25.76 -10.03
CA GLN A 441 1.80 -26.89 -10.66
C GLN A 441 1.38 -27.92 -9.59
N GLY A 442 0.15 -28.42 -9.62
CA GLY A 442 -0.30 -29.50 -8.73
C GLY A 442 -0.31 -29.17 -7.23
N LEU A 443 -0.33 -27.89 -6.86
CA LEU A 443 -0.42 -27.42 -5.48
C LEU A 443 -1.36 -26.19 -5.41
N PRO A 444 -2.41 -26.16 -4.57
CA PRO A 444 -3.33 -25.03 -4.48
C PRO A 444 -2.74 -23.86 -3.65
N VAL A 445 -1.54 -23.41 -4.04
CA VAL A 445 -0.78 -22.35 -3.35
C VAL A 445 -0.47 -21.21 -4.30
N MET A 446 -0.72 -19.99 -3.80
CA MET A 446 -0.16 -18.75 -4.35
C MET A 446 0.95 -18.27 -3.43
N ALA A 447 2.06 -17.80 -4.01
CA ALA A 447 3.04 -17.00 -3.28
C ALA A 447 2.99 -15.55 -3.77
N LYS A 448 3.21 -14.59 -2.87
CA LYS A 448 3.23 -13.17 -3.21
C LYS A 448 4.29 -12.42 -2.43
N TRP A 449 4.99 -11.50 -3.08
CA TRP A 449 5.87 -10.52 -2.45
C TRP A 449 5.88 -9.22 -3.26
N ILE A 450 6.49 -8.18 -2.68
CA ILE A 450 6.71 -6.91 -3.36
C ILE A 450 8.19 -6.58 -3.48
N GLU A 451 8.53 -5.83 -4.51
CA GLU A 451 9.82 -5.14 -4.62
C GLU A 451 9.59 -3.64 -4.75
N VAL A 452 10.37 -2.84 -4.02
CA VAL A 452 10.34 -1.37 -4.11
C VAL A 452 11.66 -0.90 -4.68
N ILE A 453 11.59 -0.26 -5.85
CA ILE A 453 12.74 0.19 -6.63
C ILE A 453 12.75 1.71 -6.61
N ASN A 454 13.85 2.29 -6.15
CA ASN A 454 14.05 3.72 -6.16
C ASN A 454 14.99 4.09 -7.32
N GLU A 455 14.51 4.84 -8.31
CA GLU A 455 15.33 5.31 -9.43
C GLU A 455 15.88 6.74 -9.20
N ASN A 456 15.56 7.36 -8.06
CA ASN A 456 16.16 8.63 -7.65
C ASN A 456 17.65 8.49 -7.32
N ASP A 457 18.39 9.59 -7.40
CA ASP A 457 19.77 9.66 -6.91
C ASP A 457 19.84 9.81 -5.37
N THR A 458 18.72 10.10 -4.71
CA THR A 458 18.60 10.19 -3.25
C THR A 458 17.88 8.99 -2.67
N ASN A 459 18.28 8.54 -1.49
CA ASN A 459 17.60 7.46 -0.78
C ASN A 459 16.21 7.89 -0.31
N ILE A 460 15.28 6.94 -0.32
CA ILE A 460 13.97 7.02 0.35
C ILE A 460 13.97 6.07 1.55
N VAL A 461 13.06 6.27 2.51
CA VAL A 461 12.83 5.33 3.60
C VAL A 461 11.52 4.59 3.37
N LEU A 462 11.57 3.26 3.30
CA LEU A 462 10.38 2.41 3.40
C LEU A 462 10.14 2.11 4.88
N ASN A 463 9.23 2.87 5.48
CA ASN A 463 8.91 2.77 6.90
C ASN A 463 8.18 1.46 7.22
N ASP A 464 7.19 1.12 6.40
CA ASP A 464 6.25 0.03 6.64
C ASP A 464 5.68 -0.47 5.30
N MET A 465 5.10 -1.67 5.29
CA MET A 465 4.49 -2.26 4.12
C MET A 465 3.41 -3.28 4.47
N GLU A 466 2.46 -3.42 3.56
CA GLU A 466 1.53 -4.53 3.51
C GLU A 466 1.62 -5.18 2.14
N CYS A 467 2.17 -6.39 2.09
CA CYS A 467 2.42 -7.11 0.84
C CYS A 467 1.20 -7.88 0.32
N GLU A 468 0.20 -8.12 1.18
CA GLU A 468 -1.09 -8.69 0.79
C GLU A 468 -2.22 -8.03 1.59
N VAL A 469 -3.32 -7.73 0.90
CA VAL A 469 -4.54 -7.15 1.46
C VAL A 469 -5.75 -7.81 0.78
N LEU A 470 -6.41 -8.75 1.45
CA LEU A 470 -7.54 -9.48 0.90
C LEU A 470 -8.80 -9.31 1.73
N ALA A 471 -9.89 -8.84 1.11
CA ALA A 471 -11.22 -8.92 1.68
C ALA A 471 -11.81 -10.31 1.39
N VAL A 472 -11.75 -11.18 2.40
CA VAL A 472 -12.11 -12.59 2.27
C VAL A 472 -13.57 -12.82 2.69
N ASN A 473 -14.24 -13.76 2.04
CA ASN A 473 -15.55 -14.26 2.45
C ASN A 473 -15.46 -14.91 3.84
N GLN A 474 -16.42 -14.61 4.72
CA GLN A 474 -16.37 -15.02 6.14
C GLN A 474 -16.32 -16.55 6.31
N ASP A 475 -16.99 -17.30 5.45
CA ASP A 475 -17.02 -18.76 5.44
C ASP A 475 -15.71 -19.39 4.90
N GLN A 476 -14.86 -18.61 4.24
CA GLN A 476 -13.58 -19.06 3.69
C GLN A 476 -12.37 -18.76 4.58
N VAL A 477 -12.53 -17.93 5.63
CA VAL A 477 -11.44 -17.56 6.57
C VAL A 477 -10.72 -18.80 7.13
N LYS A 478 -11.45 -19.87 7.45
CA LYS A 478 -10.89 -21.13 8.00
C LYS A 478 -10.30 -22.07 6.93
N ARG A 479 -10.48 -21.75 5.65
CA ARG A 479 -10.02 -22.57 4.51
C ARG A 479 -8.86 -21.93 3.77
N ILE A 480 -8.33 -20.81 4.24
CA ILE A 480 -7.07 -20.28 3.74
C ILE A 480 -6.02 -20.38 4.85
N HIS A 481 -4.95 -21.11 4.57
CA HIS A 481 -3.74 -21.09 5.42
C HIS A 481 -2.77 -20.07 4.85
N VAL A 482 -2.31 -19.14 5.70
CA VAL A 482 -1.42 -18.06 5.28
C VAL A 482 -0.22 -17.98 6.21
N GLU A 483 0.98 -18.06 5.64
CA GLU A 483 2.25 -17.94 6.37
C GLU A 483 3.27 -17.14 5.54
N SER A 484 4.40 -16.77 6.15
CA SER A 484 5.50 -16.12 5.44
C SER A 484 6.83 -16.82 5.69
N ASP A 485 7.83 -16.53 4.84
CA ASP A 485 9.22 -16.91 5.09
C ASP A 485 9.95 -15.96 6.07
N PHE A 486 9.28 -14.92 6.59
CA PHE A 486 9.73 -14.14 7.73
C PHE A 486 9.20 -14.74 9.04
N SER A 487 9.75 -15.89 9.41
CA SER A 487 9.24 -16.71 10.50
C SER A 487 10.33 -17.01 11.53
N PHE A 488 10.17 -16.44 12.72
CA PHE A 488 10.94 -16.79 13.91
C PHE A 488 10.02 -16.77 15.14
N ALA A 489 10.44 -17.39 16.24
CA ALA A 489 9.54 -17.77 17.33
C ALA A 489 8.73 -16.60 17.89
N LEU A 490 9.39 -15.45 18.09
CA LEU A 490 8.74 -14.26 18.64
C LEU A 490 7.83 -13.52 17.65
N VAL A 491 8.15 -13.50 16.36
CA VAL A 491 7.26 -12.87 15.35
C VAL A 491 5.92 -13.60 15.25
N ASN A 492 5.93 -14.93 15.39
CA ASN A 492 4.70 -15.74 15.35
C ASN A 492 4.11 -16.05 16.73
N ALA A 493 4.68 -15.50 17.80
CA ALA A 493 4.15 -15.65 19.14
C ALA A 493 2.94 -14.74 19.37
N ASP A 494 1.91 -15.30 19.99
CA ASP A 494 0.86 -14.54 20.67
C ASP A 494 0.91 -14.84 22.19
N ILE A 495 0.11 -14.12 22.98
CA ILE A 495 0.11 -14.24 24.44
C ILE A 495 -0.41 -15.59 24.95
N GLU A 496 -1.12 -16.34 24.12
CA GLU A 496 -1.68 -17.66 24.42
C GLU A 496 -0.76 -18.80 23.92
N GLY A 497 0.22 -18.47 23.08
CA GLY A 497 1.13 -19.39 22.40
C GLY A 497 2.29 -19.88 23.25
N SER A 498 2.74 -21.10 22.95
CA SER A 498 3.81 -21.79 23.69
C SER A 498 5.19 -21.16 23.58
N ALA A 499 5.41 -20.26 22.62
CA ALA A 499 6.69 -19.56 22.44
C ALA A 499 7.05 -18.62 23.61
N LEU A 500 6.09 -18.31 24.50
CA LEU A 500 6.25 -17.37 25.62
C LEU A 500 6.26 -18.02 27.00
N MET A 501 6.37 -19.35 27.10
CA MET A 501 6.33 -20.07 28.39
C MET A 501 7.38 -19.62 29.42
N HIS A 502 8.39 -18.83 29.01
CA HIS A 502 9.44 -18.30 29.89
C HIS A 502 9.41 -16.78 30.07
N TYR A 503 8.43 -16.07 29.49
CA TYR A 503 8.32 -14.62 29.62
C TYR A 503 7.43 -14.23 30.81
N ALA A 504 7.90 -13.29 31.64
CA ALA A 504 7.14 -12.73 32.75
C ALA A 504 6.64 -11.33 32.40
N GLY A 505 5.33 -11.14 32.37
CA GLY A 505 4.67 -9.84 32.13
C GLY A 505 3.93 -9.77 30.80
N THR A 506 3.59 -8.55 30.36
CA THR A 506 2.96 -8.32 29.05
C THR A 506 4.02 -7.99 28.00
N PRO A 507 4.17 -8.79 26.94
CA PRO A 507 5.19 -8.55 25.93
C PRO A 507 4.86 -7.31 25.10
N LYS A 508 5.89 -6.62 24.62
CA LYS A 508 5.77 -5.46 23.72
C LYS A 508 5.69 -5.95 22.26
N ILE A 509 5.21 -5.11 21.35
CA ILE A 509 5.02 -5.49 19.94
C ILE A 509 6.34 -5.89 19.23
N TYR A 510 7.46 -5.31 19.64
CA TYR A 510 8.80 -5.67 19.15
C TYR A 510 9.34 -6.96 19.79
N HIS A 511 8.70 -7.45 20.86
CA HIS A 511 8.99 -8.76 21.47
C HIS A 511 8.05 -9.85 20.95
N VAL A 512 6.81 -9.54 20.59
CA VAL A 512 5.85 -10.52 20.05
C VAL A 512 5.09 -9.93 18.88
N GLY A 513 5.21 -10.59 17.73
CA GLY A 513 4.65 -10.07 16.49
C GLY A 513 3.19 -10.42 16.23
N SER A 514 2.69 -11.47 16.92
CA SER A 514 1.35 -12.04 16.73
C SER A 514 1.06 -12.49 15.28
N SER A 515 2.11 -12.93 14.56
CA SER A 515 2.15 -13.28 13.13
C SER A 515 2.39 -12.10 12.18
N THR A 516 3.06 -12.40 11.06
CA THR A 516 3.14 -11.53 9.87
C THR A 516 1.83 -11.49 9.09
N THR A 517 0.87 -12.34 9.42
CA THR A 517 -0.44 -12.44 8.77
C THR A 517 -1.53 -12.20 9.81
N ARG A 518 -2.40 -11.22 9.57
CA ARG A 518 -3.40 -10.76 10.53
C ARG A 518 -4.78 -10.77 9.91
N TRP A 519 -5.73 -11.29 10.66
CA TRP A 519 -7.15 -11.16 10.39
C TRP A 519 -7.69 -9.95 11.16
N MET A 520 -8.16 -8.95 10.43
CA MET A 520 -8.64 -7.70 11.00
C MET A 520 -10.09 -7.43 10.61
N VAL A 521 -10.73 -6.53 11.36
CA VAL A 521 -12.01 -5.94 10.94
C VAL A 521 -11.76 -5.06 9.71
N ASP A 522 -12.49 -5.32 8.64
CA ASP A 522 -12.50 -4.44 7.48
C ASP A 522 -13.32 -3.18 7.81
N LYS A 523 -12.64 -2.03 7.92
CA LYS A 523 -13.28 -0.75 8.26
C LYS A 523 -14.24 -0.24 7.18
N GLU A 524 -14.06 -0.68 5.94
CA GLU A 524 -14.95 -0.30 4.84
C GLU A 524 -16.21 -1.20 4.83
N TYR A 525 -16.13 -2.38 5.44
CA TYR A 525 -17.20 -3.37 5.44
C TYR A 525 -18.23 -3.12 6.55
N ASN A 526 -19.40 -2.61 6.17
CA ASN A 526 -20.53 -2.41 7.08
C ASN A 526 -21.59 -3.47 6.80
N THR A 527 -21.90 -4.34 7.77
CA THR A 527 -22.96 -5.36 7.63
C THR A 527 -24.18 -5.00 8.45
N TRP A 528 -25.37 -5.40 7.98
CA TRP A 528 -26.59 -5.31 8.80
C TRP A 528 -26.61 -6.31 9.97
N ALA A 529 -25.72 -7.30 10.02
CA ALA A 529 -25.73 -8.34 11.06
C ALA A 529 -24.98 -7.94 12.34
N SER A 530 -24.11 -6.94 12.28
CA SER A 530 -23.47 -6.33 13.45
C SER A 530 -23.84 -4.85 13.52
N HIS A 531 -24.92 -4.52 14.24
CA HIS A 531 -25.52 -3.18 14.20
C HIS A 531 -24.66 -2.10 14.89
N ASN A 532 -23.61 -2.48 15.62
CA ASN A 532 -22.59 -1.58 16.16
C ASN A 532 -21.46 -2.36 16.86
N GLN A 533 -20.34 -1.67 17.08
CA GLN A 533 -19.17 -2.18 17.83
C GLN A 533 -19.50 -2.74 19.24
N ALA A 534 -20.65 -2.42 19.84
CA ALA A 534 -21.03 -2.97 21.14
C ALA A 534 -21.55 -4.41 21.02
N GLU A 535 -22.22 -4.75 19.92
CA GLU A 535 -22.67 -6.11 19.61
C GLU A 535 -21.49 -7.04 19.30
N ASP A 536 -20.52 -6.59 18.50
CA ASP A 536 -19.29 -7.34 18.22
C ASP A 536 -18.50 -7.66 19.50
N LYS A 537 -18.44 -6.68 20.42
CA LYS A 537 -17.83 -6.86 21.75
C LYS A 537 -18.64 -7.78 22.66
N PHE A 538 -19.97 -7.73 22.59
CA PHE A 538 -20.86 -8.56 23.42
C PHE A 538 -20.85 -10.03 22.98
N LEU A 539 -20.83 -10.29 21.66
CA LEU A 539 -20.83 -11.63 21.08
C LEU A 539 -19.42 -12.23 20.99
N GLY A 540 -18.38 -11.42 21.15
CA GLY A 540 -16.99 -11.84 20.93
C GLY A 540 -16.74 -12.25 19.48
N PHE A 541 -17.49 -11.67 18.53
CA PHE A 541 -17.53 -12.10 17.13
C PHE A 541 -17.29 -10.94 16.14
N PRO A 542 -16.19 -10.18 16.27
CA PRO A 542 -15.83 -9.24 15.21
C PRO A 542 -15.57 -10.01 13.91
N HIS A 543 -16.20 -9.59 12.80
CA HIS A 543 -16.01 -10.19 11.48
C HIS A 543 -14.58 -9.89 10.97
N HIS A 544 -13.60 -10.65 11.46
CA HIS A 544 -12.20 -10.56 11.07
C HIS A 544 -11.96 -11.27 9.74
N ASN A 545 -12.38 -10.62 8.66
CA ASN A 545 -12.33 -11.17 7.31
C ASN A 545 -11.54 -10.28 6.34
N LEU A 546 -10.74 -9.36 6.87
CA LEU A 546 -9.66 -8.70 6.14
C LEU A 546 -8.34 -9.40 6.49
N LEU A 547 -7.76 -10.11 5.54
CA LEU A 547 -6.42 -10.65 5.66
C LEU A 547 -5.42 -9.56 5.27
N ILE A 548 -4.45 -9.30 6.15
CA ILE A 548 -3.29 -8.45 5.87
C ILE A 548 -2.01 -9.23 6.13
N SER A 549 -1.09 -9.20 5.17
CA SER A 549 0.29 -9.65 5.37
C SER A 549 1.22 -8.44 5.53
N THR A 550 1.74 -8.24 6.73
CA THR A 550 2.61 -7.11 7.12
C THR A 550 3.67 -7.52 8.15
N LEU A 551 4.73 -6.70 8.29
CA LEU A 551 5.70 -6.89 9.37
C LEU A 551 5.12 -6.41 10.71
N PRO A 552 5.36 -7.14 11.82
CA PRO A 552 4.99 -6.63 13.14
C PRO A 552 5.74 -5.36 13.54
N MET A 553 6.96 -5.20 13.03
CA MET A 553 7.81 -4.02 13.17
C MET A 553 8.70 -3.89 11.92
N GLY A 554 8.83 -2.68 11.39
CA GLY A 554 9.69 -2.39 10.24
C GLY A 554 8.97 -2.50 8.89
N PRO A 555 9.73 -2.51 7.77
CA PRO A 555 11.16 -2.79 7.70
C PRO A 555 12.04 -1.56 8.00
N ASN A 556 11.46 -0.36 8.03
CA ASN A 556 12.13 0.93 8.27
C ASN A 556 13.52 1.07 7.60
N THR A 557 13.61 0.65 6.35
CA THR A 557 14.89 0.51 5.64
C THR A 557 15.08 1.59 4.59
N ARG A 558 16.35 1.95 4.33
CA ARG A 558 16.72 2.91 3.30
C ARG A 558 16.84 2.20 1.95
N ILE A 559 16.15 2.72 0.94
CA ILE A 559 16.19 2.20 -0.42
C ILE A 559 16.96 3.21 -1.28
N GLY A 560 18.14 2.80 -1.74
CA GLY A 560 18.96 3.53 -2.68
C GLY A 560 18.80 2.98 -4.11
N LYS A 561 19.41 3.69 -5.06
CA LYS A 561 19.35 3.34 -6.50
C LYS A 561 19.84 1.93 -6.83
N ASP A 562 20.91 1.51 -6.15
CA ASP A 562 21.57 0.23 -6.39
C ASP A 562 21.17 -0.85 -5.35
N SER A 563 20.15 -0.59 -4.54
CA SER A 563 19.73 -1.47 -3.45
C SER A 563 18.20 -1.49 -3.36
N PRO A 564 17.51 -2.13 -4.32
CA PRO A 564 16.07 -2.29 -4.27
C PRO A 564 15.67 -3.13 -3.06
N PHE A 565 14.50 -2.85 -2.50
CA PHE A 565 13.93 -3.64 -1.43
C PHE A 565 13.14 -4.82 -2.01
N LYS A 566 13.24 -5.98 -1.36
CA LYS A 566 12.38 -7.14 -1.57
C LYS A 566 11.76 -7.53 -0.24
N SER A 567 10.43 -7.64 -0.17
CA SER A 567 9.75 -8.10 1.05
C SER A 567 9.98 -9.60 1.28
N TYR A 568 9.56 -10.07 2.44
CA TYR A 568 9.33 -11.50 2.63
C TYR A 568 8.24 -12.01 1.67
N ILE A 569 8.17 -13.32 1.50
CA ILE A 569 7.19 -13.99 0.67
C ILE A 569 6.03 -14.47 1.54
N THR A 570 4.81 -14.10 1.16
CA THR A 570 3.57 -14.61 1.74
C THR A 570 3.11 -15.81 0.93
N PHE A 571 2.71 -16.89 1.59
CA PHE A 571 2.13 -18.08 0.97
C PHE A 571 0.67 -18.23 1.38
N GLU A 572 -0.19 -18.43 0.40
CA GLU A 572 -1.63 -18.61 0.55
C GLU A 572 -2.01 -20.00 0.03
N LEU A 573 -2.27 -20.94 0.94
CA LEU A 573 -2.77 -22.28 0.64
C LEU A 573 -4.29 -22.29 0.76
N LEU A 574 -4.98 -22.47 -0.36
CA LEU A 574 -6.44 -22.60 -0.39
C LEU A 574 -6.84 -24.05 -0.16
N GLN A 575 -7.45 -24.31 0.98
CA GLN A 575 -8.00 -25.59 1.35
C GLN A 575 -9.35 -25.81 0.67
N ASP A 576 -9.63 -27.03 0.28
CA ASP A 576 -10.88 -27.42 -0.36
C ASP A 576 -11.90 -28.03 0.62
N SER A 577 -11.56 -28.10 1.91
CA SER A 577 -12.35 -28.74 2.98
C SER A 577 -12.11 -28.09 4.35
N ASP A 578 -13.08 -28.23 5.25
CA ASP A 578 -12.95 -27.94 6.69
C ASP A 578 -12.33 -29.09 7.49
N ASP A 579 -12.11 -30.25 6.85
CA ASP A 579 -11.52 -31.41 7.51
C ASP A 579 -10.06 -31.13 7.90
N ARG A 580 -9.78 -31.14 9.21
CA ARG A 580 -8.48 -30.77 9.77
C ARG A 580 -7.35 -31.70 9.30
N GLU A 581 -7.60 -32.99 9.13
CA GLU A 581 -6.56 -33.93 8.67
C GLU A 581 -6.20 -33.62 7.22
N ARG A 582 -7.20 -33.41 6.36
CA ARG A 582 -7.00 -32.98 4.98
C ARG A 582 -6.22 -31.68 4.88
N GLN A 583 -6.59 -30.67 5.68
CA GLN A 583 -5.86 -29.40 5.74
C GLN A 583 -4.39 -29.60 6.14
N SER A 584 -4.14 -30.44 7.14
CA SER A 584 -2.79 -30.76 7.64
C SER A 584 -1.95 -31.51 6.59
N LEU A 585 -2.56 -32.42 5.83
CA LEU A 585 -1.92 -33.09 4.70
C LEU A 585 -1.56 -32.11 3.58
N GLY A 586 -2.45 -31.16 3.29
CA GLY A 586 -2.20 -30.09 2.34
C GLY A 586 -1.01 -29.22 2.73
N HIS A 587 -0.93 -28.83 4.01
CA HIS A 587 0.18 -28.05 4.55
C HIS A 587 1.52 -28.79 4.48
N ARG A 588 1.53 -30.09 4.86
CA ARG A 588 2.73 -30.95 4.70
C ARG A 588 3.18 -31.04 3.25
N ARG A 589 2.23 -31.17 2.30
CA ARG A 589 2.54 -31.26 0.87
C ARG A 589 3.09 -29.93 0.32
N MET A 590 2.59 -28.80 0.82
CA MET A 590 3.16 -27.48 0.53
C MET A 590 4.62 -27.41 0.96
N TYR A 591 4.96 -27.73 2.22
CA TYR A 591 6.36 -27.70 2.68
C TYR A 591 7.27 -28.64 1.90
N LYS A 592 6.86 -29.89 1.65
CA LYS A 592 7.69 -30.84 0.89
C LYS A 592 8.01 -30.35 -0.53
N LYS A 593 7.12 -29.56 -1.14
CA LYS A 593 7.30 -29.04 -2.50
C LYS A 593 8.05 -27.71 -2.55
N LEU A 594 7.77 -26.82 -1.59
CA LEU A 594 8.25 -25.44 -1.58
C LEU A 594 9.46 -25.23 -0.65
N ALA A 595 9.77 -26.21 0.19
CA ALA A 595 10.93 -26.28 1.07
C ALA A 595 11.44 -27.74 1.15
N PRO A 596 12.00 -28.28 0.04
CA PRO A 596 12.26 -29.72 -0.10
C PRO A 596 13.34 -30.28 0.83
N GLN A 597 14.20 -29.43 1.40
CA GLN A 597 15.14 -29.80 2.47
C GLN A 597 14.43 -30.38 3.71
N THR A 598 13.15 -30.07 3.91
CA THR A 598 12.33 -30.68 4.98
C THR A 598 12.11 -32.18 4.79
N THR A 599 12.47 -32.73 3.62
CA THR A 599 12.43 -34.16 3.34
C THR A 599 13.76 -34.87 3.61
N GLU A 600 14.82 -34.13 3.93
CA GLU A 600 16.07 -34.69 4.44
C GLU A 600 15.85 -35.18 5.88
N SER A 601 16.20 -36.43 6.17
CA SER A 601 15.92 -37.07 7.46
C SER A 601 17.03 -38.04 7.81
N LEU A 602 18.00 -37.62 8.61
CA LEU A 602 19.06 -38.49 9.10
C LEU A 602 18.69 -39.09 10.46
N ILE A 603 18.92 -40.39 10.65
CA ILE A 603 18.78 -41.01 11.97
C ILE A 603 20.02 -40.66 12.81
N ALA A 604 19.85 -39.79 13.80
CA ALA A 604 20.95 -39.23 14.58
C ALA A 604 21.25 -39.99 15.88
N GLY A 605 22.53 -40.07 16.24
CA GLY A 605 23.02 -40.45 17.57
C GLY A 605 23.66 -39.26 18.28
N GLY A 606 23.22 -38.95 19.49
CA GLY A 606 23.69 -37.81 20.28
C GLY A 606 24.66 -38.20 21.39
N ILE A 607 25.74 -37.42 21.59
CA ILE A 607 26.68 -37.60 22.70
C ILE A 607 27.12 -36.26 23.32
N THR A 608 27.31 -36.23 24.64
CA THR A 608 27.82 -35.08 25.40
C THR A 608 29.32 -35.24 25.72
N SER A 609 30.17 -35.30 24.70
CA SER A 609 31.63 -35.42 24.91
C SER A 609 32.46 -34.81 23.77
N HIS A 610 33.67 -34.33 24.11
CA HIS A 610 34.75 -34.00 23.17
C HIS A 610 35.90 -35.01 23.19
N ASP A 611 35.78 -36.08 23.97
CA ASP A 611 36.81 -37.10 24.11
C ASP A 611 36.90 -37.95 22.83
N GLU A 612 38.07 -37.95 22.20
CA GLU A 612 38.26 -38.58 20.89
C GLU A 612 38.01 -40.09 20.91
N GLU A 613 38.34 -40.79 22.00
CA GLU A 613 38.14 -42.24 22.10
C GLU A 613 36.66 -42.59 22.28
N LYS A 614 35.96 -41.86 23.15
CA LYS A 614 34.51 -42.02 23.34
C LYS A 614 33.74 -41.73 22.06
N LEU A 615 34.12 -40.67 21.35
CA LEU A 615 33.51 -40.30 20.07
C LEU A 615 33.69 -41.42 19.04
N LYS A 616 34.91 -41.94 18.89
CA LYS A 616 35.19 -43.04 17.96
C LYS A 616 34.44 -44.33 18.31
N SER A 617 34.41 -44.70 19.59
CA SER A 617 33.66 -45.87 20.06
C SER A 617 32.15 -45.72 19.82
N PHE A 618 31.60 -44.52 20.02
CA PHE A 618 30.20 -44.26 19.73
C PHE A 618 29.91 -44.31 18.22
N ILE A 619 30.79 -43.74 17.39
CA ILE A 619 30.71 -43.85 15.92
C ILE A 619 30.70 -45.32 15.46
N ASP A 620 31.51 -46.19 16.08
CA ASP A 620 31.49 -47.63 15.77
C ASP A 620 30.11 -48.24 16.06
N GLN A 621 29.54 -47.99 17.25
CA GLN A 621 28.20 -48.48 17.61
C GLN A 621 27.11 -47.91 16.68
N MET A 622 27.20 -46.62 16.36
CA MET A 622 26.28 -45.97 15.42
C MET A 622 26.30 -46.66 14.06
N SER A 623 27.50 -46.94 13.53
CA SER A 623 27.68 -47.63 12.25
C SER A 623 27.11 -49.05 12.28
N GLU A 624 27.25 -49.78 13.40
CA GLU A 624 26.70 -51.13 13.56
C GLU A 624 25.16 -51.12 13.63
N LEU A 625 24.57 -50.09 14.23
CA LEU A 625 23.11 -49.96 14.42
C LEU A 625 22.39 -49.28 13.23
N GLY A 626 23.13 -48.80 12.23
CA GLY A 626 22.57 -48.13 11.06
C GLY A 626 22.12 -46.68 11.32
N LEU A 627 22.72 -46.01 12.32
CA LEU A 627 22.59 -44.56 12.50
C LEU A 627 23.39 -43.83 11.41
N GLU A 628 23.02 -42.59 11.10
CA GLU A 628 23.52 -41.86 9.92
C GLU A 628 24.21 -40.54 10.28
N GLN A 629 23.86 -39.91 11.42
CA GLN A 629 24.44 -38.63 11.84
C GLN A 629 24.92 -38.68 13.29
N LEU A 630 26.17 -38.30 13.53
CA LEU A 630 26.67 -37.98 14.87
C LEU A 630 26.36 -36.53 15.19
N ASP A 631 25.72 -36.30 16.33
CA ASP A 631 25.47 -34.97 16.87
C ASP A 631 26.12 -34.77 18.24
N ILE A 632 27.03 -33.79 18.30
CA ILE A 632 27.58 -33.32 19.58
C ILE A 632 26.52 -32.48 20.27
N GLN A 633 25.97 -33.00 21.36
CA GLN A 633 24.84 -32.39 22.06
C GLN A 633 25.21 -31.09 22.80
N ALA A 634 24.19 -30.35 23.21
CA ALA A 634 24.32 -29.16 24.04
C ALA A 634 25.18 -29.40 25.29
N TRP A 635 25.70 -28.31 25.85
CA TRP A 635 26.71 -28.25 26.92
C TRP A 635 28.16 -28.35 26.43
N PRO A 636 28.72 -29.50 25.98
CA PRO A 636 30.01 -29.46 25.28
C PRO A 636 29.92 -28.70 23.97
N GLY A 637 28.87 -28.94 23.16
CA GLY A 637 28.63 -28.28 21.88
C GLY A 637 29.81 -28.28 20.92
N VAL A 638 29.78 -27.44 19.90
CA VAL A 638 30.92 -27.14 19.02
C VAL A 638 30.97 -25.64 18.81
N SER A 639 32.12 -25.02 19.03
CA SER A 639 32.36 -23.62 18.63
C SER A 639 32.80 -23.59 17.17
N HIS A 640 31.88 -23.28 16.26
CA HIS A 640 32.16 -23.33 14.82
C HIS A 640 33.04 -22.15 14.36
N ASP A 641 33.20 -21.09 15.15
CA ASP A 641 34.11 -19.98 14.87
C ASP A 641 35.53 -20.18 15.45
N ASN A 642 35.77 -21.29 16.16
CA ASN A 642 37.07 -21.59 16.76
C ASN A 642 38.01 -22.27 15.75
N LEU A 643 38.97 -21.49 15.25
CA LEU A 643 39.99 -21.92 14.29
C LEU A 643 41.34 -22.27 14.93
N ASP A 644 41.39 -22.47 16.26
CA ASP A 644 42.60 -22.98 16.89
C ASP A 644 43.04 -24.32 16.27
N SER A 645 44.33 -24.45 15.99
CA SER A 645 44.85 -25.59 15.23
C SER A 645 44.60 -26.92 15.95
N ALA A 646 44.70 -26.98 17.28
CA ALA A 646 44.48 -28.23 18.01
C ALA A 646 43.00 -28.63 17.98
N TYR A 647 42.12 -27.64 18.14
CA TYR A 647 40.66 -27.81 18.11
C TYR A 647 40.17 -28.28 16.73
N VAL A 648 40.60 -27.61 15.65
CA VAL A 648 40.28 -27.99 14.27
C VAL A 648 40.82 -29.38 13.94
N GLN A 649 42.04 -29.71 14.39
CA GLN A 649 42.61 -31.03 14.13
C GLN A 649 41.88 -32.16 14.85
N LEU A 650 41.42 -31.94 16.09
CA LEU A 650 40.56 -32.90 16.80
C LEU A 650 39.31 -33.21 15.97
N TRP A 651 38.56 -32.18 15.60
CA TRP A 651 37.31 -32.36 14.85
C TRP A 651 37.54 -32.95 13.46
N ARG A 652 38.62 -32.56 12.78
CA ARG A 652 39.00 -33.17 11.50
C ARG A 652 39.29 -34.67 11.63
N ARG A 653 39.97 -35.11 12.70
CA ARG A 653 40.26 -36.53 12.95
C ARG A 653 38.97 -37.32 13.19
N VAL A 654 38.07 -36.78 14.01
CA VAL A 654 36.78 -37.43 14.32
C VAL A 654 35.89 -37.47 13.07
N ALA A 655 35.72 -36.37 12.35
CA ALA A 655 34.91 -36.31 11.13
C ALA A 655 35.46 -37.24 10.03
N SER A 656 36.78 -37.31 9.87
CA SER A 656 37.41 -38.26 8.94
C SER A 656 37.17 -39.72 9.35
N TYR A 657 37.11 -40.01 10.65
CA TYR A 657 36.79 -41.34 11.15
C TYR A 657 35.31 -41.72 10.94
N ALA A 658 34.40 -40.77 11.22
CA ALA A 658 32.97 -40.88 10.99
C ALA A 658 32.66 -41.12 9.50
N LYS A 659 33.27 -40.32 8.61
CA LYS A 659 33.10 -40.44 7.15
C LYS A 659 33.45 -41.82 6.62
N LYS A 660 34.50 -42.47 7.14
CA LYS A 660 34.88 -43.84 6.74
C LYS A 660 33.84 -44.90 7.09
N ARG A 661 32.89 -44.58 7.97
CA ARG A 661 31.80 -45.43 8.43
C ARG A 661 30.42 -44.97 7.95
N GLY A 662 30.39 -44.03 7.00
CA GLY A 662 29.13 -43.48 6.50
C GLY A 662 28.39 -42.58 7.49
N ILE A 663 29.03 -42.16 8.59
CA ILE A 663 28.42 -41.28 9.58
C ILE A 663 28.72 -39.82 9.21
N VAL A 664 27.65 -39.05 9.04
CA VAL A 664 27.67 -37.60 8.85
C VAL A 664 27.97 -36.93 10.20
N MET A 665 28.83 -35.92 10.22
CA MET A 665 29.20 -35.23 11.46
C MET A 665 28.61 -33.82 11.53
N GLY A 666 28.05 -33.48 12.69
CA GLY A 666 27.68 -32.14 13.09
C GLY A 666 27.78 -31.94 14.59
N GLY A 667 27.36 -30.78 15.06
CA GLY A 667 27.30 -30.47 16.48
C GLY A 667 26.44 -29.26 16.80
N TYR A 668 25.95 -29.24 18.03
CA TYR A 668 25.15 -28.18 18.60
C TYR A 668 25.99 -26.93 18.87
N GLU A 669 25.48 -25.76 18.49
CA GLU A 669 25.98 -24.48 19.00
C GLU A 669 24.83 -23.57 19.43
N LEU A 670 24.85 -23.13 20.70
CA LEU A 670 24.11 -21.95 21.12
C LEU A 670 24.84 -20.72 20.59
N GLN A 671 24.43 -20.29 19.40
CA GLN A 671 25.16 -19.33 18.59
C GLN A 671 25.01 -17.90 19.14
N VAL A 672 23.77 -17.48 19.36
CA VAL A 672 23.41 -16.07 19.58
C VAL A 672 22.88 -15.80 20.99
N ALA A 673 21.96 -16.63 21.47
CA ALA A 673 21.18 -16.32 22.68
C ALA A 673 21.93 -16.58 23.98
N SER A 674 21.63 -15.77 25.01
CA SER A 674 22.01 -15.96 26.42
C SER A 674 23.52 -16.08 26.72
N ARG A 675 24.40 -15.73 25.78
CA ARG A 675 25.86 -15.83 25.96
C ARG A 675 26.54 -14.47 26.09
N GLY A 676 26.09 -13.48 25.34
CA GLY A 676 26.83 -12.23 25.09
C GLY A 676 28.18 -12.47 24.41
N ARG A 677 28.62 -11.54 23.58
CA ARG A 677 29.95 -11.54 22.96
C ARG A 677 30.67 -10.20 23.16
N GLY A 678 30.10 -9.30 23.95
CA GLY A 678 30.67 -8.00 24.29
C GLY A 678 29.74 -6.86 23.88
N LYS A 679 29.77 -5.76 24.64
CA LYS A 679 28.90 -4.59 24.48
C LYS A 679 28.94 -3.96 23.08
N GLU A 680 29.99 -4.23 22.31
CA GLU A 680 30.21 -3.72 20.96
C GLU A 680 29.33 -4.41 19.91
N VAL A 681 28.86 -5.63 20.19
CA VAL A 681 28.09 -6.46 19.27
C VAL A 681 26.81 -7.03 19.88
N ASP A 682 26.65 -6.88 21.18
CA ASP A 682 25.50 -7.37 21.94
C ASP A 682 24.24 -6.53 21.70
N CYS A 683 23.08 -7.19 21.66
CA CYS A 683 21.79 -6.50 21.52
C CYS A 683 21.61 -5.46 22.63
N ILE A 684 21.10 -4.29 22.24
CA ILE A 684 20.73 -3.21 23.17
C ILE A 684 19.23 -3.29 23.45
N HIS A 685 18.88 -3.43 24.73
CA HIS A 685 17.51 -3.54 25.17
C HIS A 685 16.75 -2.22 24.91
N PRO A 686 15.61 -2.24 24.19
CA PRO A 686 14.91 -1.02 23.79
C PRO A 686 14.54 -0.07 24.92
N GLU A 687 14.09 -0.60 26.06
CA GLU A 687 13.63 0.24 27.18
C GLU A 687 14.77 0.80 28.06
N THR A 688 15.89 0.07 28.17
CA THR A 688 16.96 0.45 29.12
C THR A 688 18.10 1.19 28.43
N GLY A 689 18.23 1.07 27.11
CA GLY A 689 19.34 1.61 26.33
C GLY A 689 20.70 0.97 26.68
N LYS A 690 20.68 -0.21 27.31
CA LYS A 690 21.88 -0.96 27.74
C LYS A 690 21.89 -2.35 27.11
N PRO A 691 23.04 -3.04 27.07
CA PRO A 691 23.09 -4.43 26.64
C PRO A 691 22.04 -5.29 27.37
N GLY A 692 21.22 -6.00 26.59
CA GLY A 692 20.23 -6.98 27.06
C GLY A 692 19.20 -7.32 25.99
N SER A 693 18.56 -8.48 26.13
CA SER A 693 17.45 -8.94 25.30
C SER A 693 16.44 -9.77 26.12
N LEU A 694 15.41 -10.31 25.48
CA LEU A 694 14.33 -11.04 26.14
C LEU A 694 14.82 -12.33 26.82
N PHE A 695 15.75 -13.02 26.16
CA PHE A 695 16.29 -14.31 26.60
C PHE A 695 17.69 -14.18 27.22
N GLY A 696 17.97 -13.07 27.91
CA GLY A 696 19.27 -12.79 28.52
C GLY A 696 20.10 -11.85 27.66
N GLN A 697 21.40 -12.09 27.52
CA GLN A 697 22.24 -11.29 26.62
C GLN A 697 22.45 -12.01 25.30
N SER A 698 21.76 -11.56 24.26
CA SER A 698 21.97 -12.00 22.88
C SER A 698 22.92 -11.10 22.12
N VAL A 699 23.53 -11.66 21.08
CA VAL A 699 24.33 -10.93 20.09
C VAL A 699 23.42 -10.35 19.01
N CYS A 700 23.67 -9.11 18.61
CA CYS A 700 23.03 -8.55 17.42
C CYS A 700 23.71 -9.12 16.17
N ILE A 701 23.00 -9.97 15.42
CA ILE A 701 23.52 -10.52 14.14
C ILE A 701 23.82 -9.38 13.16
N ALA A 702 23.01 -8.32 13.16
CA ALA A 702 23.22 -7.10 12.36
C ALA A 702 24.35 -6.18 12.88
N SER A 703 25.19 -6.63 13.82
CA SER A 703 26.45 -5.97 14.20
C SER A 703 27.63 -6.47 13.36
N GLN A 704 28.84 -5.94 13.61
CA GLN A 704 30.08 -6.43 12.98
C GLN A 704 30.38 -7.92 13.31
N TRP A 705 29.69 -8.50 14.30
CA TRP A 705 29.87 -9.90 14.66
C TRP A 705 29.61 -10.87 13.50
N LYS A 706 28.58 -10.64 12.66
CA LYS A 706 28.30 -11.53 11.51
C LYS A 706 29.47 -11.56 10.52
N ASP A 707 30.15 -10.44 10.34
CA ASP A 707 31.27 -10.28 9.40
C ASP A 707 32.51 -11.06 9.86
N THR A 708 32.57 -11.44 11.15
CA THR A 708 33.66 -12.25 11.71
C THR A 708 33.25 -13.71 11.90
N TYR A 709 32.03 -13.97 12.41
CA TYR A 709 31.58 -15.30 12.76
C TYR A 709 31.35 -16.18 11.52
N TYR A 710 30.53 -15.74 10.56
CA TYR A 710 30.15 -16.60 9.43
C TYR A 710 31.33 -17.00 8.53
N PRO A 711 32.30 -16.12 8.21
CA PRO A 711 33.50 -16.53 7.49
C PRO A 711 34.31 -17.61 8.23
N LYS A 712 34.50 -17.46 9.55
CA LYS A 712 35.22 -18.46 10.37
C LYS A 712 34.45 -19.77 10.47
N MET A 713 33.12 -19.69 10.60
CA MET A 713 32.24 -20.85 10.57
C MET A 713 32.45 -21.64 9.27
N TRP A 714 32.36 -21.00 8.11
CA TRP A 714 32.58 -21.69 6.84
C TRP A 714 34.01 -22.28 6.73
N GLU A 715 35.03 -21.55 7.16
CA GLU A 715 36.41 -22.06 7.21
C GLU A 715 36.55 -23.29 8.14
N PHE A 716 35.84 -23.32 9.27
CA PHE A 716 35.81 -24.47 10.16
C PHE A 716 35.17 -25.69 9.47
N PHE A 717 34.05 -25.52 8.78
CA PHE A 717 33.41 -26.60 8.01
C PHE A 717 34.36 -27.15 6.94
N ASP A 718 35.04 -26.28 6.19
CA ASP A 718 36.00 -26.68 5.16
C ASP A 718 37.20 -27.45 5.73
N LYS A 719 37.72 -27.02 6.89
CA LYS A 719 38.88 -27.67 7.52
C LYS A 719 38.56 -28.96 8.25
N THR A 720 37.35 -29.09 8.80
CA THR A 720 36.96 -30.25 9.62
C THR A 720 36.24 -31.32 8.82
N GLY A 721 35.46 -30.94 7.80
CA GLY A 721 34.59 -31.85 7.05
C GLY A 721 33.24 -32.10 7.72
N PHE A 722 32.81 -31.23 8.64
CA PHE A 722 31.44 -31.22 9.15
C PHE A 722 30.44 -30.99 8.01
N MET A 723 29.22 -31.48 8.19
CA MET A 723 28.19 -31.46 7.14
C MET A 723 26.80 -31.01 7.65
N THR A 724 26.57 -31.01 8.96
CA THR A 724 25.33 -30.47 9.56
C THR A 724 25.67 -29.40 10.60
N TYR A 725 24.79 -28.41 10.72
CA TYR A 725 24.91 -27.28 11.64
C TYR A 725 23.67 -27.22 12.53
N ASN A 726 23.81 -27.67 13.78
CA ASN A 726 22.69 -27.71 14.74
C ASN A 726 22.70 -26.42 15.55
N MET A 727 22.21 -25.36 14.93
CA MET A 727 22.23 -24.02 15.51
C MET A 727 21.02 -23.76 16.42
N ASP A 728 21.30 -23.08 17.53
CA ASP A 728 20.32 -22.62 18.51
C ASP A 728 20.59 -21.14 18.84
N GLY A 729 19.54 -20.38 19.16
CA GLY A 729 19.64 -18.98 19.55
C GLY A 729 19.07 -17.97 18.54
N PRO A 730 19.37 -18.02 17.23
CA PRO A 730 18.89 -17.03 16.26
C PRO A 730 17.37 -16.96 16.13
N TYR A 731 16.66 -18.08 16.27
CA TYR A 731 15.21 -18.15 16.05
C TYR A 731 14.39 -17.34 17.06
N HIS A 732 14.99 -16.81 18.12
CA HIS A 732 14.30 -15.90 19.02
C HIS A 732 13.99 -14.57 18.31
N GLY A 733 14.85 -14.09 17.42
CA GLY A 733 14.68 -12.78 16.76
C GLY A 733 14.68 -11.62 17.75
N ASP A 734 15.63 -11.61 18.68
CA ASP A 734 15.76 -10.55 19.70
C ASP A 734 15.96 -9.16 19.04
N PRO A 735 15.14 -8.16 19.38
CA PRO A 735 15.29 -6.81 18.84
C PRO A 735 16.52 -6.10 19.40
N CYS A 736 17.05 -5.14 18.64
CA CYS A 736 18.22 -4.37 19.03
C CYS A 736 18.00 -2.87 18.81
N ALA A 737 18.04 -2.07 19.87
CA ALA A 737 17.89 -0.61 19.78
C ALA A 737 19.21 0.14 19.53
N SER A 738 20.28 -0.57 19.15
CA SER A 738 21.55 0.07 18.82
C SER A 738 21.40 0.95 17.59
N THR A 739 22.02 2.14 17.62
CA THR A 739 22.08 3.07 16.49
C THR A 739 23.49 3.13 15.87
N VAL A 740 24.40 2.29 16.36
CA VAL A 740 25.83 2.27 15.97
C VAL A 740 26.28 0.90 15.45
N HIS A 741 25.41 -0.11 15.49
CA HIS A 741 25.70 -1.40 14.86
C HIS A 741 25.68 -1.25 13.33
N LEU A 742 26.56 -2.00 12.67
CA LEU A 742 26.95 -1.71 11.29
C LEU A 742 25.83 -1.92 10.26
N HIS A 743 24.92 -2.87 10.49
CA HIS A 743 23.99 -3.34 9.46
C HIS A 743 22.52 -3.00 9.73
N HIS A 744 22.22 -2.23 10.78
CA HIS A 744 20.87 -1.71 11.04
C HIS A 744 20.96 -0.30 11.64
N ALA A 745 19.92 0.52 11.47
CA ALA A 745 19.91 1.93 11.86
C ALA A 745 19.29 2.17 13.24
N GLY A 746 18.43 1.27 13.72
CA GLY A 746 17.75 1.43 15.00
C GLY A 746 16.90 0.22 15.35
N LEU A 747 15.93 0.45 16.23
CA LEU A 747 15.01 -0.60 16.68
C LEU A 747 14.14 -1.10 15.53
N GLU A 748 13.61 -0.18 14.73
CA GLU A 748 12.55 -0.41 13.77
C GLU A 748 12.98 -1.25 12.56
N ASP A 749 14.28 -1.35 12.27
CA ASP A 749 14.83 -2.21 11.22
C ASP A 749 15.62 -3.42 11.77
N SER A 750 15.85 -3.49 13.08
CA SER A 750 16.76 -4.47 13.70
C SER A 750 16.38 -5.94 13.53
N GLN A 751 15.09 -6.26 13.42
CA GLN A 751 14.61 -7.63 13.19
C GLN A 751 14.55 -7.98 11.70
N TRP A 752 14.50 -6.97 10.84
CA TRP A 752 14.45 -7.15 9.39
C TRP A 752 15.84 -7.38 8.80
N GLN A 753 16.84 -6.65 9.29
CA GLN A 753 18.26 -6.74 8.90
C GLN A 753 18.99 -7.90 9.56
#